data_AF-A0A0L0IU90-F1
#
_entry.id   AF-A0A0L0IU90-F1
#
_cell.length_a   1.000
_cell.length_b   1.000
_cell.length_c   1.000
_cell.angle_alpha   90.00
_cell.angle_beta   90.00
_cell.angle_gamma   90.00
#
_symmetry.space_group_name_H-M   'P 1'
#
loop_
_entity.id
_entity.type
_entity.pdbx_description
1 polymer ?
#
loop_
_entity_poly.entity_id
_entity_poly.type
_entity_poly.pdbx_seq_one_letter_code
_entity_poly.pdbx_strand_id
1 'polypeptide(L)'
;MNDCCTSSASRDKATVSTSATVPSLAVRPGVTFPDWSVVSSPVVKEALLAMVGSDHVLNRWSGYEAATDRVRVALLQLYAEHGRAPTPSALAKRAGLSEEAVRALLEELRRRDLVVLDGDMIVGAYPFTDRDTGHRVTLDGRTLTAMCAVDALGIGAMTDQDISIVSRCRHCGAPVRITTQERGRALADVEPTTAVVWLSVHYEGGCAANSLCTATSFFCSDDHLAAWRRQRPADEPGFRLSIEEALEAGRAIFGPSLAGIGTIAGHGNNAAETQGEPQSSGDTASPDRPVTHRRLGTNGRNNGSYDLAIIGAGSAGFSAAITAADQGAQVALIGSGTIGGTCVNIGCVPSKTLIRAAETLHNARAAARFAGITAEAELTDWGGTVRQKDALVSELRQAKYADLLPAYNGIAYREGPARIVDGGVQVDGTFVSAGKIIIATGARPAVPVIPGIETVPYLTSTTALDLEALPRSLLVIGGGYIGAELAQMFARAGVEVTLVCRSRLLPEAEPEIGTALTGYFMDESIAVISGITYRTIRKTADGVALTVHRDGKDVTIDADQVLVATGRAPNIEGLGLAEHGIALSPKGGIFVDDRMRTTRSGVYAAGDVTGHDQFVYMAAYGAKLAAKNALNGDSLRYDNSAMPAIVFTDPQVASVGLTEAAARTAGHAVRVSTIGLDQVPRAIAARDTRGLIKLVADAGSGRLLGAHILAPEGADSIQTAALAIRHGLTVDDLADTLFPYLTTVEGLKLAALAFDKDVAKLSCCAG
;
A
#
# COMPACT_ATOMS: atom_id res chain seq x y z
N MET A 1 31.74 -16.71 -33.60
CA MET A 1 30.65 -16.72 -32.60
C MET A 1 30.38 -15.25 -32.32
N ASN A 2 29.34 -14.67 -32.91
CA ASN A 2 29.03 -13.25 -32.74
C ASN A 2 28.20 -13.09 -31.46
N ASP A 3 28.65 -12.20 -30.57
CA ASP A 3 28.02 -11.89 -29.29
C ASP A 3 26.59 -11.37 -29.50
N CYS A 4 25.59 -12.19 -29.14
CA CYS A 4 24.17 -11.86 -29.23
C CYS A 4 23.66 -10.95 -28.09
N CYS A 5 24.55 -10.46 -27.21
CA CYS A 5 24.20 -9.63 -26.05
C CYS A 5 25.37 -8.67 -25.72
N THR A 6 25.33 -7.43 -26.21
CA THR A 6 26.27 -6.37 -25.81
C THR A 6 25.83 -5.70 -24.50
N SER A 7 26.79 -5.49 -23.60
CA SER A 7 26.63 -5.12 -22.18
C SER A 7 26.34 -3.65 -21.90
N SER A 8 25.58 -3.35 -20.85
CA SER A 8 25.74 -2.13 -20.02
C SER A 8 26.20 -2.52 -18.62
N ALA A 9 27.31 -1.96 -18.17
CA ALA A 9 27.97 -2.29 -16.90
C ALA A 9 27.38 -1.53 -15.70
N SER A 10 26.98 -2.26 -14.66
CA SER A 10 27.31 -1.92 -13.27
C SER A 10 27.29 -3.19 -12.43
N ARG A 11 28.33 -3.35 -11.60
CA ARG A 11 28.51 -4.46 -10.67
C ARG A 11 27.97 -4.00 -9.31
N ASP A 12 27.20 -4.85 -8.64
CA ASP A 12 27.20 -4.89 -7.18
C ASP A 12 27.17 -6.34 -6.69
N LYS A 13 28.00 -6.62 -5.68
CA LYS A 13 28.09 -7.91 -5.00
C LYS A 13 26.78 -8.16 -4.26
N ALA A 14 26.17 -9.32 -4.50
CA ALA A 14 24.98 -9.77 -3.78
C ALA A 14 25.23 -9.75 -2.26
N THR A 15 24.59 -8.82 -1.57
CA THR A 15 24.39 -8.84 -0.12
C THR A 15 23.02 -9.46 0.13
N VAL A 16 22.98 -10.57 0.87
CA VAL A 16 21.73 -11.22 1.24
C VAL A 16 20.96 -10.29 2.18
N SER A 17 19.96 -9.60 1.64
CA SER A 17 19.03 -8.77 2.39
C SER A 17 18.05 -9.65 3.16
N THR A 18 18.05 -9.55 4.49
CA THR A 18 17.11 -10.23 5.39
C THR A 18 15.77 -9.48 5.48
N SER A 19 15.09 -9.31 4.34
CA SER A 19 13.68 -8.91 4.29
C SER A 19 12.80 -10.11 4.67
N ALA A 20 11.91 -9.93 5.64
CA ALA A 20 10.93 -10.95 6.06
C ALA A 20 9.78 -11.18 5.06
N THR A 21 9.77 -10.46 3.93
CA THR A 21 8.72 -10.55 2.91
C THR A 21 9.31 -11.14 1.64
N VAL A 22 8.72 -12.26 1.20
CA VAL A 22 9.14 -12.96 -0.01
C VAL A 22 8.72 -12.13 -1.23
N PRO A 23 9.64 -11.78 -2.16
CA PRO A 23 9.33 -10.89 -3.28
C PRO A 23 8.36 -11.55 -4.26
N SER A 24 7.20 -10.94 -4.48
CA SER A 24 6.18 -11.41 -5.43
C SER A 24 5.72 -10.26 -6.31
N LEU A 25 5.49 -10.56 -7.57
CA LEU A 25 5.43 -9.55 -8.61
C LEU A 25 4.29 -9.82 -9.57
N ALA A 26 3.37 -8.87 -9.72
CA ALA A 26 2.26 -8.99 -10.66
C ALA A 26 2.78 -8.86 -12.11
N VAL A 27 2.63 -9.94 -12.89
CA VAL A 27 2.95 -9.98 -14.32
C VAL A 27 1.77 -9.44 -15.13
N ARG A 28 0.56 -9.85 -14.74
CA ARG A 28 -0.73 -9.38 -15.27
C ARG A 28 -1.80 -9.57 -14.19
N PRO A 29 -3.01 -9.01 -14.34
CA PRO A 29 -4.03 -9.08 -13.30
C PRO A 29 -4.29 -10.53 -12.83
N GLY A 30 -4.10 -10.78 -11.54
CA GLY A 30 -4.29 -12.11 -10.93
C GLY A 30 -3.17 -13.13 -11.16
N VAL A 31 -2.04 -12.73 -11.74
CA VAL A 31 -0.90 -13.61 -12.05
C VAL A 31 0.37 -13.02 -11.47
N THR A 32 0.95 -13.71 -10.48
CA THR A 32 2.16 -13.28 -9.76
C THR A 32 3.36 -14.19 -10.02
N PHE A 33 4.55 -13.61 -10.00
CA PHE A 33 5.82 -14.30 -10.17
C PHE A 33 6.79 -14.01 -8.98
N PRO A 34 7.51 -15.02 -8.47
CA PRO A 34 7.14 -16.43 -8.52
C PRO A 34 5.78 -16.66 -7.86
N ASP A 35 5.11 -17.75 -8.23
CA ASP A 35 3.96 -18.25 -7.47
C ASP A 35 4.44 -18.94 -6.20
N TRP A 36 4.54 -18.16 -5.12
CA TRP A 36 4.95 -18.69 -3.81
C TRP A 36 3.90 -19.62 -3.18
N SER A 37 2.67 -19.66 -3.70
CA SER A 37 1.63 -20.54 -3.16
C SER A 37 1.91 -22.02 -3.44
N VAL A 38 2.72 -22.32 -4.46
CA VAL A 38 3.13 -23.70 -4.78
C VAL A 38 4.47 -24.09 -4.15
N VAL A 39 5.14 -23.16 -3.46
CA VAL A 39 6.46 -23.40 -2.85
C VAL A 39 6.29 -23.88 -1.41
N SER A 40 6.68 -25.12 -1.15
CA SER A 40 6.59 -25.77 0.15
C SER A 40 7.95 -26.22 0.70
N SER A 41 8.91 -26.54 -0.18
CA SER A 41 10.27 -26.95 0.21
C SER A 41 11.10 -25.73 0.66
N PRO A 42 11.75 -25.79 1.85
CA PRO A 42 12.68 -24.75 2.30
C PRO A 42 13.83 -24.51 1.32
N VAL A 43 14.38 -25.57 0.71
CA VAL A 43 15.49 -25.47 -0.25
C VAL A 43 15.03 -24.80 -1.54
N VAL A 44 13.80 -25.09 -1.99
CA VAL A 44 13.19 -24.41 -3.15
C VAL A 44 12.97 -22.93 -2.84
N LYS A 45 12.48 -22.62 -1.64
CA LYS A 45 12.30 -21.24 -1.19
C LYS A 45 13.61 -20.46 -1.17
N GLU A 46 14.68 -21.04 -0.61
CA GLU A 46 16.01 -20.43 -0.61
C GLU A 46 16.58 -20.27 -2.02
N ALA A 47 16.42 -21.28 -2.88
CA ALA A 47 16.90 -21.23 -4.26
C ALA A 47 16.19 -20.14 -5.07
N LEU A 48 14.85 -20.06 -4.95
CA LEU A 48 14.07 -19.02 -5.61
C LEU A 48 14.42 -17.64 -5.06
N LEU A 49 14.58 -17.48 -3.74
CA LEU A 49 15.04 -16.22 -3.12
C LEU A 49 16.41 -15.79 -3.64
N ALA A 50 17.34 -16.72 -3.79
CA ALA A 50 18.67 -16.43 -4.35
C ALA A 50 18.61 -16.04 -5.84
N MET A 51 17.70 -16.64 -6.62
CA MET A 51 17.48 -16.25 -8.02
C MET A 51 16.82 -14.86 -8.15
N VAL A 52 15.74 -14.63 -7.42
CA VAL A 52 14.93 -13.39 -7.51
C VAL A 52 15.48 -12.24 -6.66
N GLY A 53 16.43 -12.50 -5.76
CA GLY A 53 17.10 -11.46 -4.96
C GLY A 53 18.07 -10.57 -5.76
N SER A 54 18.24 -10.85 -7.06
CA SER A 54 18.96 -9.98 -7.99
C SER A 54 17.98 -9.08 -8.75
N ASP A 55 18.23 -7.77 -8.78
CA ASP A 55 17.36 -6.77 -9.45
C ASP A 55 17.07 -7.13 -10.92
N HIS A 56 17.99 -7.83 -11.57
CA HIS A 56 17.84 -8.31 -12.94
C HIS A 56 16.66 -9.28 -13.12
N VAL A 57 16.45 -10.22 -12.18
CA VAL A 57 15.36 -11.20 -12.27
C VAL A 57 14.01 -10.60 -11.87
N LEU A 58 13.99 -9.62 -10.96
CA LEU A 58 12.76 -8.88 -10.66
C LEU A 58 12.30 -8.05 -11.86
N ASN A 59 13.22 -7.32 -12.49
CA ASN A 59 12.94 -6.51 -13.68
C ASN A 59 12.63 -7.34 -14.93
N ARG A 60 13.10 -8.59 -14.99
CA ARG A 60 12.78 -9.55 -16.05
C ARG A 60 11.28 -9.81 -16.17
N TRP A 61 10.55 -9.87 -15.06
CA TRP A 61 9.12 -10.25 -15.06
C TRP A 61 8.16 -9.09 -14.75
N SER A 62 8.63 -7.84 -14.54
CA SER A 62 7.78 -6.69 -14.16
C SER A 62 8.03 -5.40 -14.89
N GLY A 63 7.04 -4.49 -14.80
CA GLY A 63 7.21 -3.10 -15.20
C GLY A 63 7.29 -2.92 -16.71
N TYR A 64 6.74 -3.87 -17.48
CA TYR A 64 6.51 -3.70 -18.91
C TYR A 64 5.03 -3.49 -19.21
N GLU A 65 4.75 -2.83 -20.33
CA GLU A 65 3.40 -2.49 -20.75
C GLU A 65 2.57 -3.74 -21.10
N ALA A 66 1.24 -3.61 -21.04
CA ALA A 66 0.32 -4.72 -21.37
C ALA A 66 0.51 -5.27 -22.80
N ALA A 67 1.00 -4.44 -23.73
CA ALA A 67 1.32 -4.88 -25.09
C ALA A 67 2.52 -5.85 -25.11
N THR A 68 3.55 -5.60 -24.29
CA THR A 68 4.72 -6.47 -24.13
C THR A 68 4.31 -7.83 -23.54
N ASP A 69 3.39 -7.85 -22.55
CA ASP A 69 2.84 -9.11 -22.03
C ASP A 69 2.07 -9.89 -23.08
N ARG A 70 1.26 -9.19 -23.88
CA ARG A 70 0.46 -9.80 -24.95
C ARG A 70 1.35 -10.48 -25.99
N VAL A 71 2.46 -9.85 -26.39
CA VAL A 71 3.45 -10.44 -27.29
C VAL A 71 4.13 -11.65 -26.65
N ARG A 72 4.52 -11.56 -25.37
CA ARG A 72 5.13 -12.67 -24.64
C ARG A 72 4.19 -13.88 -24.55
N VAL A 73 2.94 -13.68 -24.15
CA VAL A 73 1.93 -14.74 -24.07
C VAL A 73 1.70 -15.38 -25.43
N ALA A 74 1.50 -14.56 -26.47
CA ALA A 74 1.30 -15.04 -27.84
C ALA A 74 2.50 -15.88 -28.32
N LEU A 75 3.71 -15.47 -27.97
CA LEU A 75 4.95 -16.16 -28.29
C LEU A 75 5.01 -17.54 -27.61
N LEU A 76 4.70 -17.62 -26.32
CA LEU A 76 4.70 -18.89 -25.56
C LEU A 76 3.61 -19.85 -26.05
N GLN A 77 2.42 -19.34 -26.37
CA GLN A 77 1.34 -20.15 -26.96
C GLN A 77 1.76 -20.73 -28.32
N LEU A 78 2.31 -19.90 -29.21
CA LEU A 78 2.77 -20.34 -30.53
C LEU A 78 3.93 -21.34 -30.44
N TYR A 79 4.84 -21.18 -29.47
CA TYR A 79 5.89 -22.15 -29.21
C TYR A 79 5.32 -23.50 -28.77
N ALA A 80 4.42 -23.51 -27.79
CA ALA A 80 3.77 -24.73 -27.30
C ALA A 80 2.94 -25.42 -28.41
N GLU A 81 2.30 -24.64 -29.29
CA GLU A 81 1.54 -25.16 -30.43
C GLU A 81 2.44 -25.72 -31.54
N HIS A 82 3.55 -25.07 -31.87
CA HIS A 82 4.30 -25.42 -33.09
C HIS A 82 5.60 -26.18 -32.84
N GLY A 83 6.06 -26.29 -31.60
CA GLY A 83 7.33 -26.96 -31.29
C GLY A 83 8.58 -26.14 -31.59
N ARG A 84 8.44 -24.91 -32.10
CA ARG A 84 9.52 -24.06 -32.62
C ARG A 84 9.14 -22.58 -32.59
N ALA A 85 10.13 -21.71 -32.78
CA ALA A 85 9.92 -20.27 -32.86
C ALA A 85 8.88 -19.89 -33.93
N PRO A 86 7.92 -18.99 -33.63
CA PRO A 86 7.09 -18.39 -34.66
C PRO A 86 7.87 -17.33 -35.46
N THR A 87 7.42 -17.06 -36.68
CA THR A 87 7.90 -15.88 -37.42
C THR A 87 7.33 -14.60 -36.79
N PRO A 88 8.01 -13.44 -36.90
CA PRO A 88 7.47 -12.16 -36.44
C PRO A 88 6.08 -11.85 -36.99
N SER A 89 5.80 -12.25 -38.23
CA SER A 89 4.49 -12.13 -38.87
C SER A 89 3.40 -12.96 -38.19
N ALA A 90 3.69 -14.24 -37.89
CA ALA A 90 2.76 -15.11 -37.18
C ALA A 90 2.49 -14.61 -35.75
N LEU A 91 3.53 -14.06 -35.10
CA LEU A 91 3.42 -13.47 -33.77
C LEU A 91 2.59 -12.18 -33.78
N ALA A 92 2.80 -11.30 -34.75
CA ALA A 92 2.02 -10.07 -34.95
C ALA A 92 0.53 -10.37 -35.15
N LYS A 93 0.22 -11.37 -36.00
CA LYS A 93 -1.14 -11.85 -36.20
C LYS A 93 -1.78 -12.37 -34.91
N ARG A 94 -1.06 -13.14 -34.11
CA ARG A 94 -1.57 -13.69 -32.83
C ARG A 94 -1.76 -12.61 -31.77
N ALA A 95 -0.84 -11.64 -31.69
CA ALA A 95 -0.90 -10.56 -30.71
C ALA A 95 -1.88 -9.43 -31.10
N GLY A 96 -2.37 -9.42 -32.35
CA GLY A 96 -3.23 -8.35 -32.87
C GLY A 96 -2.49 -7.02 -33.00
N LEU A 97 -1.22 -7.05 -33.43
CA LEU A 97 -0.32 -5.91 -33.57
C LEU A 97 0.30 -5.88 -34.97
N SER A 98 0.89 -4.74 -35.37
CA SER A 98 1.71 -4.68 -36.58
C SER A 98 3.06 -5.38 -36.39
N GLU A 99 3.69 -5.82 -37.48
CA GLU A 99 5.02 -6.43 -37.41
C GLU A 99 6.07 -5.48 -36.86
N GLU A 100 5.99 -4.19 -37.18
CA GLU A 100 6.88 -3.15 -36.64
C GLU A 100 6.74 -3.04 -35.11
N ALA A 101 5.51 -3.05 -34.59
CA ALA A 101 5.25 -3.00 -33.16
C ALA A 101 5.78 -4.25 -32.46
N VAL A 102 5.57 -5.44 -33.05
CA VAL A 102 6.11 -6.69 -32.51
C VAL A 102 7.63 -6.70 -32.47
N ARG A 103 8.31 -6.18 -33.50
CA ARG A 103 9.79 -6.08 -33.50
C ARG A 103 10.32 -5.22 -32.36
N ALA A 104 9.69 -4.06 -32.11
CA ALA A 104 10.06 -3.20 -30.99
C ALA A 104 9.84 -3.88 -29.63
N LEU A 105 8.73 -4.60 -29.46
CA LEU A 105 8.40 -5.31 -28.22
C LEU A 105 9.27 -6.56 -28.01
N LEU A 106 9.69 -7.26 -29.07
CA LEU A 106 10.65 -8.36 -29.00
C LEU A 106 12.02 -7.89 -28.51
N GLU A 107 12.46 -6.71 -28.93
CA GLU A 107 13.70 -6.11 -28.46
C GLU A 107 13.61 -5.71 -26.97
N GLU A 108 12.44 -5.24 -26.51
CA GLU A 108 12.19 -5.04 -25.09
C GLU A 108 12.25 -6.37 -24.31
N LEU A 109 11.57 -7.41 -24.79
CA LEU A 109 11.60 -8.75 -24.20
C LEU A 109 13.02 -9.35 -24.18
N ARG A 110 13.84 -9.06 -25.20
CA ARG A 110 15.26 -9.44 -25.25
C ARG A 110 16.07 -8.74 -24.17
N ARG A 111 15.91 -7.42 -24.00
CA ARG A 111 16.58 -6.66 -22.92
C ARG A 111 16.20 -7.15 -21.52
N ARG A 112 15.00 -7.71 -21.39
CA ARG A 112 14.48 -8.32 -20.16
C ARG A 112 14.87 -9.78 -19.99
N ASP A 113 15.68 -10.36 -20.89
CA ASP A 113 16.10 -11.77 -20.83
C ASP A 113 14.91 -12.77 -20.89
N LEU A 114 13.84 -12.40 -21.60
CA LEU A 114 12.66 -13.27 -21.82
C LEU A 114 12.67 -13.95 -23.18
N VAL A 115 13.40 -13.36 -24.15
CA VAL A 115 13.50 -13.82 -25.53
C VAL A 115 14.96 -13.80 -25.98
N VAL A 116 15.35 -14.80 -26.77
CA VAL A 116 16.66 -14.87 -27.43
C VAL A 116 16.46 -14.62 -28.91
N LEU A 117 17.16 -13.62 -29.44
CA LEU A 117 17.13 -13.25 -30.86
C LEU A 117 18.48 -13.56 -31.52
N ASP A 118 18.44 -14.02 -32.77
CA ASP A 118 19.58 -14.10 -33.70
C ASP A 118 19.29 -13.19 -34.90
N GLY A 119 19.81 -11.96 -34.84
CA GLY A 119 19.32 -10.86 -35.67
C GLY A 119 17.83 -10.61 -35.39
N ASP A 120 17.01 -10.68 -36.43
CA ASP A 120 15.55 -10.53 -36.36
C ASP A 120 14.80 -11.84 -36.08
N MET A 121 15.51 -12.97 -36.02
CA MET A 121 14.89 -14.28 -35.81
C MET A 121 14.77 -14.57 -34.33
N ILE A 122 13.58 -15.02 -33.91
CA ILE A 122 13.37 -15.58 -32.58
C ILE A 122 14.00 -16.97 -32.58
N VAL A 123 14.93 -17.23 -31.65
CA VAL A 123 15.60 -18.54 -31.51
C VAL A 123 15.38 -19.15 -30.12
N GLY A 124 14.69 -18.42 -29.22
CA GLY A 124 14.21 -18.94 -27.94
C GLY A 124 13.31 -17.95 -27.21
N ALA A 125 12.45 -18.47 -26.36
CA ALA A 125 11.56 -17.70 -25.50
C ALA A 125 11.24 -18.53 -24.25
N TYR A 126 11.67 -18.07 -23.08
CA TYR A 126 11.63 -18.87 -21.85
C TYR A 126 10.24 -19.42 -21.53
N PRO A 127 10.08 -20.75 -21.35
CA PRO A 127 11.13 -21.78 -21.14
C PRO A 127 11.69 -22.48 -22.40
N PHE A 128 11.27 -22.11 -23.60
CA PHE A 128 11.56 -22.80 -24.86
C PHE A 128 12.79 -22.27 -25.62
N THR A 129 13.35 -23.11 -26.50
CA THR A 129 14.43 -22.75 -27.44
C THR A 129 14.43 -23.63 -28.68
N ASP A 130 14.95 -23.09 -29.77
CA ASP A 130 15.17 -23.84 -31.02
C ASP A 130 16.55 -24.52 -31.03
N ARG A 131 17.42 -24.18 -30.06
CA ARG A 131 18.76 -24.77 -29.91
C ARG A 131 18.67 -26.10 -29.16
N ASP A 132 19.41 -27.11 -29.60
CA ASP A 132 19.46 -28.38 -28.87
C ASP A 132 20.27 -28.22 -27.58
N THR A 133 19.58 -28.16 -26.44
CA THR A 133 20.15 -28.14 -25.09
C THR A 133 20.29 -29.54 -24.50
N GLY A 134 19.76 -30.55 -25.17
CA GLY A 134 19.60 -31.91 -24.64
C GLY A 134 18.38 -32.10 -23.73
N HIS A 135 17.55 -31.07 -23.48
CA HIS A 135 16.34 -31.17 -22.68
C HIS A 135 15.09 -31.22 -23.57
N ARG A 136 14.69 -32.41 -24.01
CA ARG A 136 13.54 -32.59 -24.90
C ARG A 136 12.27 -32.83 -24.09
N VAL A 137 11.23 -32.06 -24.36
CA VAL A 137 9.92 -32.15 -23.68
C VAL A 137 8.87 -32.53 -24.71
N THR A 138 8.15 -33.62 -24.47
CA THR A 138 7.01 -34.02 -25.30
C THR A 138 5.73 -33.52 -24.64
N LEU A 139 5.00 -32.66 -25.35
CA LEU A 139 3.74 -32.05 -24.96
C LEU A 139 2.73 -32.31 -26.09
N ASP A 140 1.62 -32.98 -25.81
CA ASP A 140 0.57 -33.28 -26.79
C ASP A 140 1.12 -33.82 -28.14
N GLY A 141 1.95 -34.86 -28.05
CA GLY A 141 2.59 -35.53 -29.20
C GLY A 141 3.69 -34.73 -29.91
N ARG A 142 3.98 -33.50 -29.49
CA ARG A 142 4.99 -32.61 -30.07
C ARG A 142 6.24 -32.59 -29.21
N THR A 143 7.42 -32.62 -29.84
CA THR A 143 8.70 -32.48 -29.13
C THR A 143 9.18 -31.03 -29.18
N LEU A 144 9.33 -30.44 -28.00
CA LEU A 144 9.89 -29.12 -27.73
C LEU A 144 11.30 -29.27 -27.14
N THR A 145 12.11 -28.22 -27.23
CA THR A 145 13.38 -28.14 -26.48
C THR A 145 13.28 -27.07 -25.41
N ALA A 146 13.63 -27.41 -24.18
CA ALA A 146 13.66 -26.49 -23.05
C ALA A 146 15.05 -25.88 -22.85
N MET A 147 15.11 -24.68 -22.30
CA MET A 147 16.36 -23.94 -22.11
C MET A 147 17.28 -24.58 -21.05
N CYS A 148 16.72 -25.12 -19.95
CA CYS A 148 17.45 -25.87 -18.93
C CYS A 148 16.57 -26.92 -18.24
N ALA A 149 17.12 -27.60 -17.22
CA ALA A 149 16.41 -28.66 -16.49
C ALA A 149 15.14 -28.18 -15.75
N VAL A 150 15.20 -27.03 -15.05
CA VAL A 150 14.03 -26.48 -14.34
C VAL A 150 12.99 -25.94 -15.33
N ASP A 151 13.44 -25.34 -16.43
CA ASP A 151 12.57 -24.90 -17.52
C ASP A 151 11.78 -26.08 -18.11
N ALA A 152 12.44 -27.23 -18.29
CA ALA A 152 11.80 -28.45 -18.80
C ALA A 152 10.68 -28.93 -17.87
N LEU A 153 10.91 -28.89 -16.55
CA LEU A 153 9.94 -29.31 -15.54
C LEU A 153 8.76 -28.32 -15.40
N GLY A 154 9.00 -27.02 -15.65
CA GLY A 154 7.96 -25.99 -15.55
C GLY A 154 6.95 -25.97 -16.71
N ILE A 155 7.28 -26.54 -17.88
CA ILE A 155 6.43 -26.48 -19.08
C ILE A 155 5.05 -27.10 -18.86
N GLY A 156 4.96 -28.22 -18.14
CA GLY A 156 3.68 -28.91 -17.92
C GLY A 156 2.68 -28.04 -17.18
N ALA A 157 3.08 -27.49 -16.03
CA ALA A 157 2.24 -26.59 -15.25
C ALA A 157 1.95 -25.26 -15.96
N MET A 158 2.90 -24.74 -16.76
CA MET A 158 2.67 -23.55 -17.58
C MET A 158 1.58 -23.79 -18.63
N THR A 159 1.53 -24.98 -19.22
CA THR A 159 0.60 -25.31 -20.32
C THR A 159 -0.67 -26.04 -19.86
N ASP A 160 -0.80 -26.26 -18.55
CA ASP A 160 -1.84 -27.07 -17.89
C ASP A 160 -1.98 -28.46 -18.52
N GLN A 161 -0.86 -29.13 -18.78
CA GLN A 161 -0.78 -30.42 -19.47
C GLN A 161 0.32 -31.31 -18.89
N ASP A 162 0.13 -32.63 -19.03
CA ASP A 162 1.13 -33.62 -18.69
C ASP A 162 2.19 -33.71 -19.79
N ILE A 163 3.44 -33.81 -19.39
CA ILE A 163 4.61 -33.85 -20.26
C ILE A 163 5.50 -35.06 -19.97
N SER A 164 6.27 -35.47 -20.97
CA SER A 164 7.43 -36.36 -20.78
C SER A 164 8.72 -35.67 -21.19
N ILE A 165 9.74 -35.78 -20.36
CA ILE A 165 11.05 -35.17 -20.54
C ILE A 165 12.06 -36.28 -20.82
N VAL A 166 12.86 -36.09 -21.87
CA VAL A 166 14.04 -36.91 -22.15
C VAL A 166 15.26 -36.00 -22.15
N SER A 167 16.15 -36.26 -21.22
CA SER A 167 17.40 -35.53 -21.01
C SER A 167 18.57 -36.48 -20.84
N ARG A 168 19.77 -35.92 -20.65
CA ARG A 168 20.98 -36.66 -20.30
C ARG A 168 21.59 -36.11 -19.02
N CYS A 169 22.19 -37.00 -18.24
CA CYS A 169 23.04 -36.65 -17.11
C CYS A 169 24.22 -35.80 -17.60
N ARG A 170 24.39 -34.61 -17.02
CA ARG A 170 25.45 -33.68 -17.42
C ARG A 170 26.87 -34.22 -17.19
N HIS A 171 27.03 -35.17 -16.27
CA HIS A 171 28.33 -35.77 -15.96
C HIS A 171 28.70 -36.95 -16.87
N CYS A 172 27.83 -37.96 -17.00
CA CYS A 172 28.14 -39.22 -17.69
C CYS A 172 27.38 -39.43 -19.01
N GLY A 173 26.42 -38.57 -19.34
CA GLY A 173 25.60 -38.70 -20.55
C GLY A 173 24.48 -39.74 -20.50
N ALA A 174 24.33 -40.48 -19.39
CA ALA A 174 23.26 -41.46 -19.20
C ALA A 174 21.87 -40.80 -19.34
N PRO A 175 20.86 -41.49 -19.90
CA PRO A 175 19.53 -40.92 -20.07
C PRO A 175 18.87 -40.60 -18.72
N VAL A 176 18.12 -39.49 -18.68
CA VAL A 176 17.20 -39.12 -17.60
C VAL A 176 15.84 -38.94 -18.24
N ARG A 177 14.84 -39.71 -17.79
CA ARG A 177 13.46 -39.68 -18.29
C ARG A 177 12.53 -39.32 -17.15
N ILE A 178 11.62 -38.38 -17.39
CA ILE A 178 10.66 -37.92 -16.37
C ILE A 178 9.30 -37.82 -17.04
N THR A 179 8.24 -38.30 -16.39
CA THR A 179 6.86 -38.06 -16.81
C THR A 179 6.11 -37.37 -15.67
N THR A 180 5.16 -36.52 -16.04
CA THR A 180 4.33 -35.78 -15.08
C THR A 180 2.87 -36.20 -15.20
N GLN A 181 2.12 -35.93 -14.14
CA GLN A 181 0.68 -36.13 -14.03
C GLN A 181 0.03 -34.89 -13.38
N GLU A 182 -1.29 -34.91 -13.26
CA GLU A 182 -2.09 -33.83 -12.66
C GLU A 182 -1.93 -32.49 -13.39
N ARG A 183 -1.81 -32.58 -14.73
CA ARG A 183 -1.56 -31.46 -15.65
C ARG A 183 -0.22 -30.80 -15.36
N GLY A 184 0.81 -31.63 -15.25
CA GLY A 184 2.18 -31.19 -15.01
C GLY A 184 2.46 -30.72 -13.59
N ARG A 185 1.58 -31.01 -12.62
CA ARG A 185 1.71 -30.55 -11.22
C ARG A 185 2.41 -31.54 -10.30
N ALA A 186 2.44 -32.82 -10.66
CA ALA A 186 3.07 -33.89 -9.90
C ALA A 186 3.90 -34.82 -10.81
N LEU A 187 4.87 -35.53 -10.24
CA LEU A 187 5.62 -36.55 -10.97
C LEU A 187 4.79 -37.83 -11.10
N ALA A 188 4.88 -38.46 -12.27
CA ALA A 188 4.31 -39.77 -12.54
C ALA A 188 5.40 -40.85 -12.52
N ASP A 189 6.53 -40.60 -13.17
CA ASP A 189 7.69 -41.50 -13.18
C ASP A 189 9.01 -40.73 -13.36
N VAL A 190 10.10 -41.27 -12.80
CA VAL A 190 11.46 -40.71 -12.87
C VAL A 190 12.46 -41.84 -13.03
N GLU A 191 13.18 -41.85 -14.16
CA GLU A 191 14.22 -42.82 -14.46
C GLU A 191 15.57 -42.12 -14.74
N PRO A 192 16.64 -42.41 -13.99
CA PRO A 192 16.66 -43.25 -12.79
C PRO A 192 16.04 -42.52 -11.59
N THR A 193 15.50 -43.27 -10.62
CA THR A 193 14.89 -42.73 -9.40
C THR A 193 15.85 -41.93 -8.53
N THR A 194 17.16 -42.10 -8.73
CA THR A 194 18.24 -41.35 -8.07
C THR A 194 18.54 -40.00 -8.72
N ALA A 195 17.82 -39.61 -9.78
CA ALA A 195 18.09 -38.38 -10.49
C ALA A 195 17.90 -37.13 -9.61
N VAL A 196 18.72 -36.12 -9.87
CA VAL A 196 18.72 -34.82 -9.18
C VAL A 196 18.97 -33.68 -10.16
N VAL A 197 18.69 -32.45 -9.74
CA VAL A 197 18.95 -31.22 -10.51
C VAL A 197 19.92 -30.33 -9.74
N TRP A 198 20.88 -29.76 -10.46
CA TRP A 198 21.59 -28.58 -9.97
C TRP A 198 20.91 -27.33 -10.53
N LEU A 199 20.49 -26.43 -9.65
CA LEU A 199 19.94 -25.12 -10.00
C LEU A 199 21.02 -24.06 -9.78
N SER A 200 21.55 -23.50 -10.86
CA SER A 200 22.48 -22.37 -10.78
C SER A 200 21.72 -21.09 -10.44
N VAL A 201 22.33 -20.21 -9.66
CA VAL A 201 21.81 -18.85 -9.39
C VAL A 201 22.80 -17.76 -9.83
N HIS A 202 23.81 -18.15 -10.59
CA HIS A 202 24.87 -17.27 -11.06
C HIS A 202 24.48 -16.59 -12.39
N TYR A 203 24.47 -15.25 -12.40
CA TYR A 203 24.18 -14.42 -13.57
C TYR A 203 25.46 -13.75 -14.09
N GLU A 204 25.92 -14.16 -15.27
CA GLU A 204 27.01 -13.49 -15.99
C GLU A 204 26.49 -12.83 -17.26
N GLY A 205 26.88 -11.57 -17.48
CA GLY A 205 26.53 -10.83 -18.69
C GLY A 205 25.04 -10.48 -18.84
N GLY A 206 24.23 -10.61 -17.77
CA GLY A 206 22.82 -10.23 -17.77
C GLY A 206 21.93 -11.07 -18.70
N CYS A 207 22.32 -12.32 -18.99
CA CYS A 207 21.50 -13.25 -19.76
C CYS A 207 21.50 -14.64 -19.11
N ALA A 208 20.33 -15.10 -18.66
CA ALA A 208 20.16 -16.42 -18.07
C ALA A 208 20.49 -17.53 -19.07
N ALA A 209 20.27 -17.32 -20.36
CA ALA A 209 20.46 -18.37 -21.38
C ALA A 209 21.91 -18.82 -21.47
N ASN A 210 22.83 -17.87 -21.35
CA ASN A 210 24.26 -18.10 -21.54
C ASN A 210 24.99 -18.41 -20.23
N SER A 211 24.46 -17.98 -19.08
CA SER A 211 25.09 -18.16 -17.77
C SER A 211 24.35 -19.14 -16.87
N LEU A 212 23.09 -18.89 -16.54
CA LEU A 212 22.32 -19.70 -15.60
C LEU A 212 21.88 -21.05 -16.18
N CYS A 213 21.31 -21.06 -17.39
CA CYS A 213 20.76 -22.24 -18.04
C CYS A 213 21.85 -23.23 -18.47
N THR A 214 23.05 -22.75 -18.80
CA THR A 214 24.18 -23.62 -19.18
C THR A 214 24.71 -24.45 -18.01
N ALA A 215 24.46 -24.00 -16.77
CA ALA A 215 24.84 -24.69 -15.53
C ALA A 215 23.67 -25.40 -14.84
N THR A 216 22.42 -25.13 -15.22
CA THR A 216 21.23 -25.77 -14.63
C THR A 216 20.87 -27.06 -15.36
N SER A 217 21.15 -28.21 -14.76
CA SER A 217 21.13 -29.50 -15.48
C SER A 217 20.70 -30.69 -14.61
N PHE A 218 20.26 -31.76 -15.29
CA PHE A 218 19.96 -33.06 -14.68
C PHE A 218 21.24 -33.89 -14.45
N PHE A 219 21.23 -34.65 -13.36
CA PHE A 219 22.23 -35.65 -13.03
C PHE A 219 21.52 -36.94 -12.64
N CYS A 220 22.05 -38.10 -13.05
CA CYS A 220 21.41 -39.37 -12.73
C CYS A 220 21.63 -39.84 -11.28
N SER A 221 22.52 -39.18 -10.52
CA SER A 221 22.76 -39.43 -9.09
C SER A 221 23.45 -38.24 -8.43
N ASP A 222 23.38 -38.17 -7.09
CA ASP A 222 24.14 -37.21 -6.28
C ASP A 222 25.66 -37.37 -6.45
N ASP A 223 26.16 -38.59 -6.62
CA ASP A 223 27.60 -38.84 -6.86
C ASP A 223 28.09 -38.17 -8.15
N HIS A 224 27.28 -38.22 -9.19
CA HIS A 224 27.59 -37.58 -10.47
C HIS A 224 27.49 -36.07 -10.40
N LEU A 225 26.52 -35.53 -9.64
CA LEU A 225 26.46 -34.11 -9.33
C LEU A 225 27.72 -33.67 -8.57
N ALA A 226 28.12 -34.39 -7.53
CA ALA A 226 29.30 -34.09 -6.74
C ALA A 226 30.59 -34.19 -7.57
N ALA A 227 30.70 -35.19 -8.45
CA ALA A 227 31.84 -35.34 -9.34
C ALA A 227 31.96 -34.19 -10.35
N TRP A 228 30.83 -33.74 -10.90
CA TRP A 228 30.77 -32.57 -11.77
C TRP A 228 31.10 -31.27 -11.01
N ARG A 229 30.58 -31.10 -9.78
CA ARG A 229 30.85 -29.92 -8.93
C ARG A 229 32.33 -29.80 -8.54
N ARG A 230 33.05 -30.91 -8.31
CA ARG A 230 34.50 -30.88 -8.02
C ARG A 230 35.35 -30.32 -9.15
N GLN A 231 34.84 -30.28 -10.38
CA GLN A 231 35.54 -29.73 -11.55
C GLN A 231 35.27 -28.23 -11.74
N ARG A 232 34.53 -27.59 -10.83
CA ARG A 232 34.10 -26.19 -10.91
C ARG A 232 34.56 -25.42 -9.67
N PRO A 233 34.61 -24.07 -9.73
CA PRO A 233 34.96 -23.25 -8.57
C PRO A 233 34.03 -23.53 -7.38
N ALA A 234 34.62 -23.69 -6.18
CA ALA A 234 33.87 -24.03 -4.97
C ALA A 234 32.86 -22.95 -4.55
N ASP A 235 33.06 -21.72 -5.01
CA ASP A 235 32.26 -20.53 -4.74
C ASP A 235 31.14 -20.29 -5.77
N GLU A 236 31.01 -21.12 -6.81
CA GLU A 236 29.91 -20.98 -7.78
C GLU A 236 28.56 -21.28 -7.10
N PRO A 237 27.66 -20.27 -6.98
CA PRO A 237 26.45 -20.39 -6.18
C PRO A 237 25.37 -21.22 -6.89
N GLY A 238 24.72 -22.12 -6.15
CA GLY A 238 23.63 -22.94 -6.65
C GLY A 238 23.12 -23.94 -5.62
N PHE A 239 22.02 -24.62 -5.98
CA PHE A 239 21.27 -25.49 -5.09
C PHE A 239 21.12 -26.87 -5.70
N ARG A 240 21.33 -27.91 -4.90
CA ARG A 240 20.96 -29.28 -5.25
C ARG A 240 19.48 -29.47 -4.92
N LEU A 241 18.69 -29.90 -5.91
CA LEU A 241 17.27 -30.20 -5.77
C LEU A 241 17.01 -31.66 -6.14
N SER A 242 16.09 -32.31 -5.43
CA SER A 242 15.44 -33.53 -5.93
C SER A 242 14.59 -33.21 -7.18
N ILE A 243 14.15 -34.21 -7.93
CA ILE A 243 13.26 -33.96 -9.09
C ILE A 243 11.93 -33.33 -8.66
N GLU A 244 11.39 -33.73 -7.51
CA GLU A 244 10.15 -33.16 -6.96
C GLU A 244 10.34 -31.67 -6.61
N GLU A 245 11.44 -31.32 -5.95
CA GLU A 245 11.78 -29.94 -5.62
C GLU A 245 12.07 -29.10 -6.86
N ALA A 246 12.73 -29.68 -7.88
CA ALA A 246 12.96 -29.01 -9.14
C ALA A 246 11.65 -28.79 -9.93
N LEU A 247 10.70 -29.71 -9.82
CA LEU A 247 9.35 -29.54 -10.36
C LEU A 247 8.60 -28.41 -9.64
N GLU A 248 8.68 -28.37 -8.29
CA GLU A 248 8.13 -27.29 -7.48
C GLU A 248 8.70 -25.92 -7.89
N ALA A 249 10.02 -25.82 -8.05
CA ALA A 249 10.70 -24.61 -8.53
C ALA A 249 10.22 -24.21 -9.95
N GLY A 250 10.14 -25.18 -10.86
CA GLY A 250 9.65 -24.95 -12.23
C GLY A 250 8.21 -24.48 -12.27
N ARG A 251 7.33 -25.02 -11.41
CA ARG A 251 5.93 -24.59 -11.27
C ARG A 251 5.83 -23.16 -10.76
N ALA A 252 6.61 -22.81 -9.74
CA ALA A 252 6.62 -21.47 -9.15
C ALA A 252 7.08 -20.41 -10.17
N ILE A 253 8.06 -20.75 -11.02
CA ILE A 253 8.60 -19.84 -12.05
C ILE A 253 7.65 -19.77 -13.26
N PHE A 254 7.27 -20.89 -13.85
CA PHE A 254 6.62 -20.88 -15.17
C PHE A 254 5.11 -21.07 -15.16
N GLY A 255 4.53 -21.69 -14.13
CA GLY A 255 3.09 -21.89 -13.98
C GLY A 255 2.25 -20.62 -14.22
N PRO A 256 2.66 -19.46 -13.67
CA PRO A 256 1.99 -18.18 -13.92
C PRO A 256 1.98 -17.73 -15.38
N SER A 257 2.94 -18.15 -16.22
CA SER A 257 3.21 -17.54 -17.53
C SER A 257 2.02 -17.58 -18.50
N LEU A 258 1.18 -18.62 -18.45
CA LEU A 258 -0.07 -18.73 -19.23
C LEU A 258 -1.34 -18.90 -18.37
N ALA A 259 -1.22 -18.82 -17.04
CA ALA A 259 -2.35 -18.92 -16.12
C ALA A 259 -3.44 -17.88 -16.41
N GLY A 260 -4.71 -18.29 -16.33
CA GLY A 260 -5.87 -17.43 -16.54
C GLY A 260 -6.15 -17.03 -18.00
N ILE A 261 -5.38 -17.55 -18.96
CA ILE A 261 -5.55 -17.32 -20.39
C ILE A 261 -6.07 -18.62 -21.00
N GLY A 262 -7.30 -18.61 -21.53
CA GLY A 262 -7.97 -19.81 -22.02
C GLY A 262 -7.08 -20.68 -22.89
N THR A 263 -6.87 -21.93 -22.48
CA THR A 263 -6.13 -22.91 -23.26
C THR A 263 -6.94 -23.37 -24.47
N ILE A 264 -6.19 -23.64 -25.53
CA ILE A 264 -6.62 -23.96 -26.89
C ILE A 264 -7.51 -25.19 -26.91
N ALA A 265 -8.67 -25.07 -27.56
CA ALA A 265 -9.54 -26.19 -27.87
C ALA A 265 -8.81 -27.21 -28.76
N GLY A 266 -8.70 -28.44 -28.27
CA GLY A 266 -8.28 -29.59 -29.07
C GLY A 266 -9.26 -29.83 -30.23
N HIS A 267 -8.70 -29.99 -31.43
CA HIS A 267 -9.42 -30.52 -32.57
C HIS A 267 -9.65 -32.03 -32.37
N GLY A 268 -10.90 -32.49 -32.45
CA GLY A 268 -11.20 -33.93 -32.52
C GLY A 268 -12.66 -34.31 -32.30
N ASN A 269 -13.46 -34.24 -33.37
CA ASN A 269 -14.66 -35.03 -33.68
C ASN A 269 -15.79 -35.17 -32.64
N ASN A 270 -16.93 -34.55 -32.93
CA ASN A 270 -18.06 -35.30 -33.50
C ASN A 270 -19.12 -34.36 -34.07
N ALA A 271 -19.43 -34.58 -35.34
CA ALA A 271 -20.58 -34.04 -36.03
C ALA A 271 -21.85 -34.74 -35.51
N ALA A 272 -22.88 -33.96 -35.19
CA ALA A 272 -24.26 -34.36 -35.41
C ALA A 272 -25.12 -33.10 -35.50
N GLU A 273 -25.72 -32.96 -36.67
CA GLU A 273 -26.63 -31.92 -37.13
C GLU A 273 -27.82 -31.70 -36.18
N THR A 274 -28.33 -30.48 -36.12
CA THR A 274 -29.72 -30.24 -36.55
C THR A 274 -29.98 -28.75 -36.80
N GLN A 275 -30.67 -28.53 -37.91
CA GLN A 275 -30.97 -27.27 -38.59
C GLN A 275 -32.08 -26.49 -37.87
N GLY A 276 -32.09 -25.16 -38.05
CA GLY A 276 -33.27 -24.34 -37.72
C GLY A 276 -32.99 -22.84 -37.54
N GLU A 277 -32.61 -22.18 -38.62
CA GLU A 277 -32.72 -20.71 -38.82
C GLU A 277 -34.20 -20.35 -39.17
N PRO A 278 -34.70 -19.08 -39.24
CA PRO A 278 -33.97 -17.80 -39.18
C PRO A 278 -34.73 -16.55 -38.62
N GLN A 279 -34.08 -15.37 -38.76
CA GLN A 279 -34.62 -13.99 -38.89
C GLN A 279 -35.13 -13.26 -37.62
N SER A 280 -34.97 -11.94 -37.43
CA SER A 280 -34.30 -10.85 -38.16
C SER A 280 -34.30 -9.56 -37.29
N SER A 281 -33.40 -8.63 -37.67
CA SER A 281 -33.51 -7.16 -37.59
C SER A 281 -33.29 -6.41 -36.27
N GLY A 282 -32.41 -5.40 -36.32
CA GLY A 282 -32.85 -4.02 -36.10
C GLY A 282 -32.28 -3.26 -34.91
N ASP A 283 -31.17 -2.55 -35.17
CA ASP A 283 -30.89 -1.15 -34.83
C ASP A 283 -31.03 -0.54 -33.41
N THR A 284 -29.92 0.09 -33.02
CA THR A 284 -29.72 1.41 -32.38
C THR A 284 -29.93 1.64 -30.88
N ALA A 285 -28.79 2.04 -30.27
CA ALA A 285 -28.55 3.17 -29.37
C ALA A 285 -28.98 3.16 -27.89
N SER A 286 -27.93 3.43 -27.09
CA SER A 286 -27.86 4.08 -25.77
C SER A 286 -27.89 3.23 -24.49
N PRO A 287 -27.19 3.74 -23.45
CA PRO A 287 -26.44 2.95 -22.49
C PRO A 287 -27.27 2.72 -21.23
N ASP A 288 -27.30 1.49 -20.73
CA ASP A 288 -27.37 1.29 -19.29
C ASP A 288 -27.22 -0.17 -18.89
N ARG A 289 -26.62 -0.35 -17.70
CA ARG A 289 -26.61 -1.52 -16.81
C ARG A 289 -25.60 -2.66 -17.04
N PRO A 290 -25.27 -3.41 -15.97
CA PRO A 290 -24.87 -2.92 -14.65
C PRO A 290 -23.62 -3.65 -14.16
N VAL A 291 -22.95 -3.09 -13.15
CA VAL A 291 -21.96 -3.82 -12.35
C VAL A 291 -22.64 -5.09 -11.82
N THR A 292 -22.18 -6.25 -12.28
CA THR A 292 -22.72 -7.53 -11.84
C THR A 292 -22.32 -7.76 -10.38
N HIS A 293 -23.28 -7.64 -9.48
CA HIS A 293 -23.18 -8.11 -8.10
C HIS A 293 -22.75 -9.59 -8.10
N ARG A 294 -21.47 -9.83 -7.86
CA ARG A 294 -20.98 -11.17 -7.57
C ARG A 294 -21.49 -11.55 -6.17
N ARG A 295 -22.50 -12.42 -6.08
CA ARG A 295 -22.86 -13.07 -4.82
C ARG A 295 -21.65 -13.86 -4.32
N LEU A 296 -20.98 -13.32 -3.31
CA LEU A 296 -19.91 -14.00 -2.58
C LEU A 296 -20.50 -15.17 -1.77
N GLY A 297 -19.76 -16.28 -1.73
CA GLY A 297 -20.23 -17.59 -1.29
C GLY A 297 -20.85 -17.61 0.11
N THR A 298 -21.97 -18.32 0.25
CA THR A 298 -22.56 -18.65 1.54
C THR A 298 -21.80 -19.82 2.16
N ASN A 299 -21.00 -19.57 3.19
CA ASN A 299 -20.40 -20.65 3.98
C ASN A 299 -21.44 -21.22 4.96
N GLY A 300 -21.94 -22.41 4.62
CA GLY A 300 -23.04 -23.12 5.29
C GLY A 300 -22.67 -23.78 6.63
N ARG A 301 -22.09 -23.04 7.58
CA ARG A 301 -21.84 -23.54 8.94
C ARG A 301 -22.86 -23.11 10.00
N ASN A 302 -23.69 -22.08 9.76
CA ASN A 302 -24.67 -21.54 10.73
C ASN A 302 -26.08 -21.26 10.16
N ASN A 303 -26.70 -22.22 9.46
CA ASN A 303 -28.09 -22.12 8.97
C ASN A 303 -28.43 -20.81 8.19
N GLY A 304 -27.43 -20.15 7.59
CA GLY A 304 -27.57 -18.87 6.87
C GLY A 304 -27.37 -17.58 7.68
N SER A 305 -26.95 -17.65 8.96
CA SER A 305 -26.67 -16.48 9.81
C SER A 305 -25.17 -16.20 9.98
N TYR A 306 -24.81 -14.91 10.08
CA TYR A 306 -23.45 -14.47 10.40
C TYR A 306 -23.28 -14.30 11.92
N ASP A 307 -22.08 -14.51 12.44
CA ASP A 307 -21.78 -14.21 13.84
C ASP A 307 -21.68 -12.69 14.04
N LEU A 308 -21.14 -11.99 13.05
CA LEU A 308 -20.89 -10.55 13.09
C LEU A 308 -21.21 -9.88 11.75
N ALA A 309 -22.03 -8.82 11.78
CA ALA A 309 -22.17 -7.89 10.66
C ALA A 309 -21.38 -6.60 10.93
N ILE A 310 -20.66 -6.11 9.94
CA ILE A 310 -19.84 -4.91 10.03
C ILE A 310 -20.29 -3.94 8.94
N ILE A 311 -20.75 -2.76 9.35
CA ILE A 311 -21.20 -1.71 8.43
C ILE A 311 -20.07 -0.69 8.24
N GLY A 312 -19.47 -0.67 7.05
CA GLY A 312 -18.36 0.18 6.67
C GLY A 312 -17.13 -0.64 6.28
N ALA A 313 -16.56 -0.35 5.10
CA ALA A 313 -15.42 -1.07 4.52
C ALA A 313 -14.13 -0.23 4.48
N GLY A 314 -13.97 0.67 5.47
CA GLY A 314 -12.71 1.36 5.74
C GLY A 314 -11.79 0.57 6.66
N SER A 315 -10.72 1.20 7.16
CA SER A 315 -9.72 0.54 8.02
C SER A 315 -10.30 -0.05 9.32
N ALA A 316 -11.26 0.62 9.95
CA ALA A 316 -11.99 0.07 11.10
C ALA A 316 -12.75 -1.22 10.72
N GLY A 317 -13.52 -1.18 9.63
CA GLY A 317 -14.30 -2.31 9.17
C GLY A 317 -13.44 -3.53 8.81
N PHE A 318 -12.35 -3.31 8.07
CA PHE A 318 -11.39 -4.36 7.74
C PHE A 318 -10.68 -4.91 8.98
N SER A 319 -10.28 -4.05 9.91
CA SER A 319 -9.63 -4.49 11.16
C SER A 319 -10.57 -5.36 12.00
N ALA A 320 -11.83 -4.97 12.14
CA ALA A 320 -12.83 -5.78 12.83
C ALA A 320 -13.11 -7.10 12.08
N ALA A 321 -13.25 -7.07 10.75
CA ALA A 321 -13.58 -8.24 9.95
C ALA A 321 -12.47 -9.30 10.01
N ILE A 322 -11.22 -8.88 9.81
CA ILE A 322 -10.05 -9.76 9.88
C ILE A 322 -9.91 -10.30 11.30
N THR A 323 -9.99 -9.45 12.34
CA THR A 323 -9.89 -9.88 13.74
C THR A 323 -10.95 -10.93 14.09
N ALA A 324 -12.19 -10.75 13.64
CA ALA A 324 -13.27 -11.70 13.88
C ALA A 324 -13.07 -13.01 13.10
N ALA A 325 -12.68 -12.93 11.84
CA ALA A 325 -12.40 -14.10 11.01
C ALA A 325 -11.23 -14.94 11.53
N ASP A 326 -10.17 -14.30 12.04
CA ASP A 326 -9.02 -14.97 12.69
C ASP A 326 -9.43 -15.72 13.97
N GLN A 327 -10.55 -15.33 14.61
CA GLN A 327 -11.16 -16.04 15.74
C GLN A 327 -12.18 -17.10 15.29
N GLY A 328 -12.30 -17.35 14.00
CA GLY A 328 -13.19 -18.35 13.41
C GLY A 328 -14.62 -17.88 13.14
N ALA A 329 -14.94 -16.61 13.39
CA ALA A 329 -16.29 -16.07 13.18
C ALA A 329 -16.63 -15.93 11.69
N GLN A 330 -17.91 -16.13 11.35
CA GLN A 330 -18.47 -15.80 10.05
C GLN A 330 -18.91 -14.34 10.02
N VAL A 331 -18.33 -13.56 9.11
CA VAL A 331 -18.46 -12.11 9.07
C VAL A 331 -19.15 -11.66 7.78
N ALA A 332 -20.16 -10.80 7.91
CA ALA A 332 -20.66 -9.99 6.79
C ALA A 332 -20.01 -8.60 6.85
N LEU A 333 -19.06 -8.32 5.95
CA LEU A 333 -18.47 -6.98 5.81
C LEU A 333 -19.24 -6.21 4.74
N ILE A 334 -19.82 -5.07 5.11
CA ILE A 334 -20.75 -4.34 4.25
C ILE A 334 -20.14 -2.98 3.91
N GLY A 335 -19.79 -2.78 2.64
CA GLY A 335 -19.26 -1.52 2.12
C GLY A 335 -20.32 -0.71 1.37
N SER A 336 -20.20 0.61 1.40
CA SER A 336 -20.96 1.52 0.54
C SER A 336 -19.98 2.54 -0.05
N GLY A 337 -19.90 2.61 -1.37
CA GLY A 337 -18.90 3.40 -2.09
C GLY A 337 -17.55 2.68 -2.22
N THR A 338 -16.49 3.44 -2.49
CA THR A 338 -15.16 2.88 -2.76
C THR A 338 -14.59 2.13 -1.56
N ILE A 339 -14.23 0.86 -1.77
CA ILE A 339 -13.61 0.00 -0.77
C ILE A 339 -12.31 0.63 -0.22
N GLY A 340 -12.03 0.40 1.06
CA GLY A 340 -10.91 1.01 1.77
C GLY A 340 -11.26 2.33 2.48
N GLY A 341 -12.43 2.91 2.20
CA GLY A 341 -12.94 4.08 2.90
C GLY A 341 -12.06 5.32 2.73
N THR A 342 -11.97 6.16 3.77
CA THR A 342 -11.33 7.48 3.67
C THR A 342 -9.80 7.41 3.54
N CYS A 343 -9.12 6.65 4.41
CA CYS A 343 -7.67 6.75 4.60
C CYS A 343 -6.86 6.52 3.32
N VAL A 344 -7.18 5.45 2.58
CA VAL A 344 -6.46 5.10 1.35
C VAL A 344 -6.91 5.93 0.16
N ASN A 345 -8.19 6.27 0.05
CA ASN A 345 -8.74 6.87 -1.16
C ASN A 345 -8.68 8.39 -1.19
N ILE A 346 -9.06 9.04 -0.09
CA ILE A 346 -9.39 10.48 -0.07
C ILE A 346 -8.91 11.18 1.22
N GLY A 347 -7.88 10.60 1.86
CA GLY A 347 -7.40 11.00 3.18
C GLY A 347 -5.88 10.92 3.29
N CYS A 348 -5.40 10.06 4.19
CA CYS A 348 -3.99 10.02 4.59
C CYS A 348 -3.04 9.73 3.42
N VAL A 349 -3.27 8.65 2.65
CA VAL A 349 -2.38 8.29 1.54
C VAL A 349 -2.26 9.43 0.53
N PRO A 350 -3.35 9.91 -0.10
CA PRO A 350 -3.23 10.94 -1.13
C PRO A 350 -2.65 12.25 -0.60
N SER A 351 -3.07 12.71 0.59
CA SER A 351 -2.54 13.96 1.16
C SER A 351 -1.05 13.85 1.48
N LYS A 352 -0.59 12.75 2.08
CA LYS A 352 0.81 12.63 2.50
C LYS A 352 1.74 12.45 1.30
N THR A 353 1.25 11.81 0.23
CA THR A 353 1.96 11.76 -1.05
C THR A 353 2.13 13.16 -1.66
N LEU A 354 1.07 13.95 -1.75
CA LEU A 354 1.15 15.31 -2.32
C LEU A 354 1.95 16.29 -1.42
N ILE A 355 1.85 16.17 -0.09
CA ILE A 355 2.68 16.94 0.84
C ILE A 355 4.17 16.67 0.60
N ARG A 356 4.57 15.40 0.46
CA ARG A 356 5.97 15.04 0.16
C ARG A 356 6.43 15.52 -1.21
N ALA A 357 5.54 15.50 -2.21
CA ALA A 357 5.85 16.09 -3.52
C ALA A 357 6.11 17.61 -3.41
N ALA A 358 5.20 18.35 -2.76
CA ALA A 358 5.31 19.79 -2.58
C ALA A 358 6.50 20.20 -1.68
N GLU A 359 6.88 19.38 -0.71
CA GLU A 359 8.05 19.58 0.13
C GLU A 359 9.36 19.64 -0.68
N THR A 360 9.45 18.92 -1.80
CA THR A 360 10.63 18.96 -2.68
C THR A 360 10.89 20.37 -3.22
N LEU A 361 9.82 21.13 -3.52
CA LEU A 361 9.91 22.53 -3.97
C LEU A 361 10.42 23.44 -2.86
N HIS A 362 9.97 23.21 -1.62
CA HIS A 362 10.47 23.95 -0.46
C HIS A 362 11.94 23.62 -0.18
N ASN A 363 12.33 22.34 -0.24
CA ASN A 363 13.69 21.90 0.04
C ASN A 363 14.73 22.54 -0.89
N ALA A 364 14.40 22.76 -2.17
CA ALA A 364 15.26 23.49 -3.08
C ALA A 364 15.50 24.94 -2.63
N ARG A 365 14.44 25.65 -2.19
CA ARG A 365 14.56 27.02 -1.64
C ARG A 365 15.33 27.02 -0.32
N ALA A 366 15.04 26.06 0.56
CA ALA A 366 15.66 25.94 1.87
C ALA A 366 17.15 25.57 1.79
N ALA A 367 17.64 24.98 0.69
CA ALA A 367 19.04 24.64 0.49
C ALA A 367 19.99 25.84 0.66
N ALA A 368 19.50 27.06 0.37
CA ALA A 368 20.23 28.32 0.56
C ALA A 368 20.65 28.59 2.02
N ARG A 369 20.13 27.84 3.00
CA ARG A 369 20.58 27.90 4.41
C ARG A 369 22.03 27.44 4.58
N PHE A 370 22.58 26.68 3.63
CA PHE A 370 23.98 26.26 3.62
C PHE A 370 24.80 27.11 2.65
N ALA A 371 25.85 27.76 3.16
CA ALA A 371 26.78 28.49 2.32
C ALA A 371 27.45 27.55 1.30
N GLY A 372 27.42 27.95 0.02
CA GLY A 372 28.03 27.20 -1.08
C GLY A 372 27.13 26.14 -1.72
N ILE A 373 25.85 26.04 -1.34
CA ILE A 373 24.87 25.16 -1.97
C ILE A 373 23.81 25.99 -2.68
N THR A 374 23.59 25.70 -3.96
CA THR A 374 22.48 26.23 -4.75
C THR A 374 21.62 25.06 -5.22
N ALA A 375 20.30 25.18 -5.09
CA ALA A 375 19.34 24.23 -5.61
C ALA A 375 18.16 24.97 -6.22
N GLU A 376 17.61 24.42 -7.29
CA GLU A 376 16.43 24.94 -7.97
C GLU A 376 15.46 23.78 -8.21
N ALA A 377 14.16 24.04 -8.06
CA ALA A 377 13.10 23.09 -8.37
C ALA A 377 11.89 23.84 -8.93
N GLU A 378 11.26 23.23 -9.93
CA GLU A 378 10.11 23.79 -10.64
C GLU A 378 8.99 22.74 -10.71
N LEU A 379 7.76 23.18 -10.49
CA LEU A 379 6.56 22.36 -10.71
C LEU A 379 6.06 22.56 -12.13
N THR A 380 6.31 21.60 -13.01
CA THR A 380 5.96 21.69 -14.45
C THR A 380 4.64 21.01 -14.80
N ASP A 381 4.25 19.97 -14.06
CA ASP A 381 2.99 19.22 -14.27
C ASP A 381 2.35 18.81 -12.93
N TRP A 382 1.45 19.66 -12.42
CA TRP A 382 0.66 19.32 -11.23
C TRP A 382 -0.27 18.13 -11.48
N GLY A 383 -0.92 18.08 -12.65
CA GLY A 383 -1.80 16.97 -13.01
C GLY A 383 -1.06 15.63 -13.05
N GLY A 384 0.20 15.62 -13.49
CA GLY A 384 1.09 14.45 -13.43
C GLY A 384 1.35 13.98 -12.00
N THR A 385 1.54 14.92 -11.07
CA THR A 385 1.70 14.62 -9.65
C THR A 385 0.41 13.99 -9.06
N VAL A 386 -0.76 14.51 -9.45
CA VAL A 386 -2.07 13.95 -9.06
C VAL A 386 -2.27 12.54 -9.62
N ARG A 387 -1.90 12.29 -10.89
CA ARG A 387 -1.96 10.95 -11.48
C ARG A 387 -1.04 9.94 -10.78
N GLN A 388 0.15 10.35 -10.36
CA GLN A 388 1.05 9.50 -9.56
C GLN A 388 0.45 9.15 -8.19
N LYS A 389 -0.15 10.14 -7.51
CA LYS A 389 -0.93 9.92 -6.29
C LYS A 389 -2.05 8.90 -6.53
N ASP A 390 -2.84 9.04 -7.59
CA ASP A 390 -3.96 8.14 -7.89
C ASP A 390 -3.54 6.70 -8.20
N ALA A 391 -2.40 6.55 -8.87
CA ALA A 391 -1.80 5.24 -9.11
C ALA A 391 -1.45 4.55 -7.79
N LEU A 392 -0.76 5.25 -6.89
CA LEU A 392 -0.40 4.73 -5.56
C LEU A 392 -1.65 4.42 -4.71
N VAL A 393 -2.65 5.30 -4.72
CA VAL A 393 -3.93 5.08 -4.04
C VAL A 393 -4.60 3.81 -4.55
N SER A 394 -4.64 3.62 -5.86
CA SER A 394 -5.26 2.45 -6.48
C SER A 394 -4.50 1.16 -6.15
N GLU A 395 -3.17 1.19 -6.21
CA GLU A 395 -2.30 0.08 -5.82
C GLU A 395 -2.54 -0.32 -4.36
N LEU A 396 -2.48 0.64 -3.43
CA LEU A 396 -2.67 0.37 -2.01
C LEU A 396 -4.10 -0.09 -1.69
N ARG A 397 -5.12 0.48 -2.34
CA ARG A 397 -6.50 0.02 -2.21
C ARG A 397 -6.63 -1.43 -2.66
N GLN A 398 -6.04 -1.77 -3.80
CA GLN A 398 -6.09 -3.13 -4.33
C GLN A 398 -5.40 -4.11 -3.37
N ALA A 399 -4.12 -3.85 -3.06
CA ALA A 399 -3.29 -4.75 -2.27
C ALA A 399 -3.71 -4.86 -0.79
N LYS A 400 -4.18 -3.78 -0.17
CA LYS A 400 -4.46 -3.72 1.28
C LYS A 400 -5.93 -3.82 1.63
N TYR A 401 -6.83 -3.92 0.65
CA TYR A 401 -8.26 -4.09 0.90
C TYR A 401 -8.89 -5.12 -0.03
N ALA A 402 -8.86 -4.91 -1.35
CA ALA A 402 -9.56 -5.79 -2.29
C ALA A 402 -8.97 -7.20 -2.32
N ASP A 403 -7.64 -7.32 -2.48
CA ASP A 403 -6.93 -8.59 -2.59
C ASP A 403 -6.85 -9.35 -1.26
N LEU A 404 -7.11 -8.68 -0.13
CA LEU A 404 -7.17 -9.34 1.17
C LEU A 404 -8.43 -10.20 1.31
N LEU A 405 -9.57 -9.77 0.77
CA LEU A 405 -10.85 -10.45 1.02
C LEU A 405 -10.84 -11.95 0.63
N PRO A 406 -10.30 -12.36 -0.54
CA PRO A 406 -10.22 -13.77 -0.90
C PRO A 406 -9.34 -14.61 0.03
N ALA A 407 -8.39 -14.01 0.75
CA ALA A 407 -7.54 -14.73 1.70
C ALA A 407 -8.29 -15.16 2.98
N TYR A 408 -9.46 -14.59 3.25
CA TYR A 408 -10.25 -14.88 4.46
C TYR A 408 -11.57 -15.57 4.12
N ASN A 409 -11.58 -16.91 4.21
CA ASN A 409 -12.79 -17.72 4.03
C ASN A 409 -13.92 -17.35 4.99
N GLY A 410 -13.64 -16.71 6.14
CA GLY A 410 -14.65 -16.27 7.10
C GLY A 410 -15.36 -14.96 6.77
N ILE A 411 -14.97 -14.25 5.70
CA ILE A 411 -15.49 -12.92 5.38
C ILE A 411 -16.30 -12.94 4.08
N ALA A 412 -17.57 -12.58 4.17
CA ALA A 412 -18.41 -12.30 3.01
C ALA A 412 -18.56 -10.78 2.84
N TYR A 413 -17.98 -10.23 1.78
CA TYR A 413 -18.17 -8.83 1.44
C TYR A 413 -19.52 -8.61 0.74
N ARG A 414 -20.22 -7.52 1.08
CA ARG A 414 -21.44 -7.07 0.41
C ARG A 414 -21.36 -5.58 0.15
N GLU A 415 -21.86 -5.17 -1.00
CA GLU A 415 -21.92 -3.76 -1.37
C GLU A 415 -23.37 -3.27 -1.31
N GLY A 416 -23.55 -2.10 -0.70
CA GLY A 416 -24.84 -1.41 -0.64
C GLY A 416 -25.02 -0.60 0.64
N PRO A 417 -25.93 0.37 0.63
CA PRO A 417 -26.31 1.08 1.84
C PRO A 417 -26.90 0.08 2.84
N ALA A 418 -26.51 0.21 4.10
CA ALA A 418 -26.96 -0.68 5.16
C ALA A 418 -27.58 0.07 6.32
N ARG A 419 -28.60 -0.54 6.92
CA ARG A 419 -29.23 -0.06 8.14
C ARG A 419 -29.43 -1.20 9.12
N ILE A 420 -29.45 -0.86 10.41
CA ILE A 420 -29.77 -1.81 11.46
C ILE A 420 -31.27 -2.13 11.39
N VAL A 421 -31.58 -3.40 11.62
CA VAL A 421 -32.93 -3.93 11.82
C VAL A 421 -32.88 -4.96 12.95
N ASP A 422 -34.03 -5.50 13.37
CA ASP A 422 -34.03 -6.55 14.38
C ASP A 422 -33.46 -7.87 13.83
N GLY A 423 -32.57 -8.49 14.61
CA GLY A 423 -31.90 -9.74 14.25
C GLY A 423 -30.76 -9.60 13.23
N GLY A 424 -30.39 -8.39 12.81
CA GLY A 424 -29.27 -8.19 11.88
C GLY A 424 -29.27 -6.83 11.19
N VAL A 425 -28.96 -6.83 9.90
CA VAL A 425 -28.88 -5.61 9.08
C VAL A 425 -29.62 -5.80 7.77
N GLN A 426 -30.13 -4.73 7.20
CA GLN A 426 -30.70 -4.70 5.85
C GLN A 426 -29.68 -4.02 4.93
N VAL A 427 -29.27 -4.69 3.86
CA VAL A 427 -28.32 -4.19 2.84
C VAL A 427 -29.05 -4.10 1.53
N ASP A 428 -29.24 -2.89 1.01
CA ASP A 428 -30.01 -2.62 -0.21
C ASP A 428 -31.34 -3.39 -0.26
N GLY A 429 -32.13 -3.25 0.81
CA GLY A 429 -33.42 -3.95 0.95
C GLY A 429 -33.33 -5.42 1.38
N THR A 430 -32.17 -6.09 1.25
CA THR A 430 -32.00 -7.50 1.58
C THR A 430 -31.61 -7.72 3.04
N PHE A 431 -32.35 -8.57 3.75
CA PHE A 431 -32.04 -8.92 5.14
C PHE A 431 -30.78 -9.80 5.25
N VAL A 432 -29.91 -9.47 6.21
CA VAL A 432 -28.70 -10.19 6.57
C VAL A 432 -28.75 -10.45 8.07
N SER A 433 -29.02 -11.70 8.44
CA SER A 433 -29.07 -12.13 9.84
C SER A 433 -27.67 -12.12 10.45
N ALA A 434 -27.52 -11.51 11.62
CA ALA A 434 -26.26 -11.44 12.34
C ALA A 434 -26.44 -11.43 13.87
N GLY A 435 -25.61 -12.17 14.59
CA GLY A 435 -25.65 -12.22 16.06
C GLY A 435 -25.23 -10.91 16.75
N LYS A 436 -24.25 -10.21 16.17
CA LYS A 436 -23.72 -8.93 16.66
C LYS A 436 -23.46 -7.97 15.49
N ILE A 437 -23.38 -6.67 15.78
CA ILE A 437 -23.18 -5.62 14.77
C ILE A 437 -22.05 -4.67 15.20
N ILE A 438 -21.16 -4.31 14.26
CA ILE A 438 -20.19 -3.22 14.44
C ILE A 438 -20.45 -2.14 13.38
N ILE A 439 -20.62 -0.91 13.83
CA ILE A 439 -20.79 0.27 12.96
C ILE A 439 -19.43 0.96 12.81
N ALA A 440 -18.94 1.04 11.58
CA ALA A 440 -17.63 1.58 11.19
C ALA A 440 -17.74 2.46 9.93
N THR A 441 -18.82 3.25 9.83
CA THR A 441 -19.19 4.04 8.65
C THR A 441 -18.36 5.30 8.43
N GLY A 442 -17.44 5.60 9.34
CA GLY A 442 -16.53 6.74 9.24
C GLY A 442 -17.24 8.10 9.32
N ALA A 443 -16.64 9.10 8.67
CA ALA A 443 -17.14 10.47 8.64
C ALA A 443 -16.91 11.11 7.27
N ARG A 444 -17.54 12.26 7.03
CA ARG A 444 -17.42 13.08 5.82
C ARG A 444 -17.03 14.53 6.16
N PRO A 445 -16.49 15.32 5.22
CA PRO A 445 -16.22 16.74 5.46
C PRO A 445 -17.46 17.47 6.01
N ALA A 446 -17.28 18.25 7.07
CA ALA A 446 -18.34 19.07 7.63
C ALA A 446 -18.33 20.46 6.96
N VAL A 447 -19.50 20.92 6.54
CA VAL A 447 -19.69 22.24 5.94
C VAL A 447 -20.13 23.22 7.05
N PRO A 448 -19.44 24.35 7.24
CA PRO A 448 -19.79 25.30 8.29
C PRO A 448 -21.03 26.08 7.88
N VAL A 449 -21.84 26.48 8.86
CA VAL A 449 -22.95 27.40 8.62
C VAL A 449 -22.41 28.81 8.38
N ILE A 450 -22.30 29.19 7.11
CA ILE A 450 -21.93 30.53 6.66
C ILE A 450 -23.00 30.99 5.65
N PRO A 451 -23.69 32.11 5.87
CA PRO A 451 -24.65 32.65 4.91
C PRO A 451 -24.05 32.72 3.48
N GLY A 452 -24.76 32.13 2.52
CA GLY A 452 -24.38 32.08 1.11
C GLY A 452 -23.53 30.87 0.68
N ILE A 453 -23.02 30.05 1.62
CA ILE A 453 -22.12 28.93 1.30
C ILE A 453 -22.75 27.88 0.37
N GLU A 454 -24.07 27.67 0.48
CA GLU A 454 -24.83 26.71 -0.35
C GLU A 454 -24.81 27.06 -1.86
N THR A 455 -24.51 28.32 -2.20
CA THR A 455 -24.48 28.82 -3.59
C THR A 455 -23.06 28.96 -4.14
N VAL A 456 -22.04 28.71 -3.32
CA VAL A 456 -20.64 28.88 -3.67
C VAL A 456 -20.03 27.51 -3.97
N PRO A 457 -19.41 27.32 -5.14
CA PRO A 457 -18.59 26.14 -5.38
C PRO A 457 -17.41 26.14 -4.40
N TYR A 458 -17.31 25.12 -3.56
CA TYR A 458 -16.22 24.95 -2.61
C TYR A 458 -15.55 23.59 -2.78
N LEU A 459 -14.26 23.55 -2.47
CA LEU A 459 -13.51 22.34 -2.31
C LEU A 459 -13.70 21.79 -0.89
N THR A 460 -13.67 20.47 -0.79
CA THR A 460 -13.43 19.76 0.47
C THR A 460 -12.02 19.18 0.42
N SER A 461 -11.55 18.54 1.50
CA SER A 461 -10.29 17.80 1.47
C SER A 461 -10.25 16.75 0.36
N THR A 462 -11.39 16.14 0.02
CA THR A 462 -11.48 15.15 -1.06
C THR A 462 -11.26 15.81 -2.41
N THR A 463 -12.08 16.80 -2.77
CA THR A 463 -12.01 17.41 -4.11
C THR A 463 -10.75 18.26 -4.31
N ALA A 464 -10.15 18.78 -3.23
CA ALA A 464 -8.89 19.50 -3.32
C ALA A 464 -7.72 18.58 -3.73
N LEU A 465 -7.71 17.33 -3.25
CA LEU A 465 -6.65 16.36 -3.59
C LEU A 465 -6.75 15.81 -5.02
N ASP A 466 -7.84 16.12 -5.72
CA ASP A 466 -8.13 15.67 -7.09
C ASP A 466 -8.10 16.83 -8.11
N LEU A 467 -7.70 18.05 -7.69
CA LEU A 467 -7.56 19.17 -8.61
C LEU A 467 -6.49 18.88 -9.66
N GLU A 468 -6.86 18.81 -10.94
CA GLU A 468 -5.90 18.64 -12.03
C GLU A 468 -5.12 19.91 -12.38
N ALA A 469 -5.67 21.08 -12.01
CA ALA A 469 -5.05 22.39 -12.21
C ALA A 469 -5.07 23.20 -10.91
N LEU A 470 -3.98 23.90 -10.65
CA LEU A 470 -3.84 24.77 -9.48
C LEU A 470 -4.59 26.09 -9.69
N PRO A 471 -5.38 26.57 -8.70
CA PRO A 471 -5.95 27.90 -8.75
C PRO A 471 -4.86 28.96 -8.53
N ARG A 472 -5.11 30.21 -8.93
CA ARG A 472 -4.16 31.31 -8.64
C ARG A 472 -4.09 31.60 -7.14
N SER A 473 -5.24 31.58 -6.48
CA SER A 473 -5.35 31.78 -5.05
C SER A 473 -6.38 30.84 -4.40
N LEU A 474 -6.12 30.46 -3.15
CA LEU A 474 -6.93 29.54 -2.38
C LEU A 474 -7.22 30.09 -0.98
N LEU A 475 -8.51 30.30 -0.70
CA LEU A 475 -9.00 30.60 0.64
C LEU A 475 -9.26 29.30 1.41
N VAL A 476 -8.55 29.06 2.51
CA VAL A 476 -8.74 27.88 3.37
C VAL A 476 -9.55 28.24 4.62
N ILE A 477 -10.75 27.71 4.75
CA ILE A 477 -11.63 27.91 5.90
C ILE A 477 -11.45 26.74 6.89
N GLY A 478 -10.73 26.99 7.98
CA GLY A 478 -10.52 26.02 9.06
C GLY A 478 -9.03 25.90 9.44
N GLY A 479 -8.72 26.17 10.71
CA GLY A 479 -7.37 26.10 11.26
C GLY A 479 -6.97 24.76 11.88
N GLY A 480 -7.74 23.70 11.61
CA GLY A 480 -7.41 22.35 12.07
C GLY A 480 -6.29 21.72 11.24
N TYR A 481 -5.91 20.49 11.59
CA TYR A 481 -4.81 19.76 10.94
C TYR A 481 -4.97 19.65 9.40
N ILE A 482 -6.18 19.36 8.90
CA ILE A 482 -6.46 19.29 7.45
C ILE A 482 -6.19 20.63 6.78
N GLY A 483 -6.68 21.73 7.37
CA GLY A 483 -6.50 23.06 6.82
C GLY A 483 -5.03 23.48 6.81
N ALA A 484 -4.30 23.19 7.89
CA ALA A 484 -2.87 23.49 7.99
C ALA A 484 -2.04 22.71 6.95
N GLU A 485 -2.24 21.39 6.85
CA GLU A 485 -1.52 20.53 5.91
C GLU A 485 -1.76 20.96 4.45
N LEU A 486 -3.04 21.15 4.07
CA LEU A 486 -3.37 21.48 2.69
C LEU A 486 -3.00 22.92 2.33
N ALA A 487 -3.09 23.87 3.26
CA ALA A 487 -2.64 25.23 3.02
C ALA A 487 -1.15 25.30 2.66
N GLN A 488 -0.30 24.63 3.45
CA GLN A 488 1.14 24.63 3.17
C GLN A 488 1.49 23.86 1.89
N MET A 489 0.81 22.73 1.64
CA MET A 489 0.98 21.96 0.39
C MET A 489 0.69 22.82 -0.85
N PHE A 490 -0.47 23.50 -0.89
CA PHE A 490 -0.84 24.34 -2.03
C PHE A 490 0.06 25.57 -2.16
N ALA A 491 0.45 26.20 -1.05
CA ALA A 491 1.39 27.33 -1.08
C ALA A 491 2.75 26.93 -1.66
N ARG A 492 3.28 25.78 -1.26
CA ARG A 492 4.54 25.24 -1.80
C ARG A 492 4.43 24.85 -3.27
N ALA A 493 3.25 24.42 -3.72
CA ALA A 493 2.93 24.19 -5.12
C ALA A 493 2.75 25.49 -5.94
N GLY A 494 2.81 26.68 -5.31
CA GLY A 494 2.79 27.97 -5.98
C GLY A 494 1.45 28.72 -5.94
N VAL A 495 0.47 28.24 -5.16
CA VAL A 495 -0.83 28.91 -4.97
C VAL A 495 -0.72 30.02 -3.93
N GLU A 496 -1.34 31.18 -4.15
CA GLU A 496 -1.48 32.21 -3.12
C GLU A 496 -2.52 31.76 -2.07
N VAL A 497 -2.08 31.44 -0.85
CA VAL A 497 -2.97 30.87 0.17
C VAL A 497 -3.29 31.86 1.28
N THR A 498 -4.59 32.02 1.56
CA THR A 498 -5.08 32.67 2.79
C THR A 498 -5.84 31.66 3.65
N LEU A 499 -5.34 31.38 4.85
CA LEU A 499 -5.97 30.49 5.82
C LEU A 499 -6.68 31.29 6.91
N VAL A 500 -7.96 30.98 7.14
CA VAL A 500 -8.79 31.69 8.12
C VAL A 500 -9.22 30.79 9.29
N CYS A 501 -9.04 31.27 10.52
CA CYS A 501 -9.29 30.54 11.77
C CYS A 501 -10.25 31.31 12.68
N ARG A 502 -11.29 30.66 13.21
CA ARG A 502 -12.16 31.28 14.23
C ARG A 502 -11.38 31.71 15.48
N SER A 503 -10.50 30.85 15.98
CA SER A 503 -9.67 31.11 17.16
C SER A 503 -8.20 31.29 16.78
N ARG A 504 -7.47 30.18 16.60
CA ARG A 504 -6.06 30.14 16.20
C ARG A 504 -5.77 28.92 15.33
N LEU A 505 -4.59 28.89 14.70
CA LEU A 505 -4.08 27.71 14.01
C LEU A 505 -3.80 26.58 15.01
N LEU A 506 -4.18 25.35 14.67
CA LEU A 506 -4.09 24.15 15.52
C LEU A 506 -4.58 24.40 16.96
N PRO A 507 -5.88 24.70 17.16
CA PRO A 507 -6.40 25.12 18.45
C PRO A 507 -6.33 24.04 19.54
N GLU A 508 -6.15 22.78 19.17
CA GLU A 508 -5.99 21.64 20.09
C GLU A 508 -4.53 21.43 20.54
N ALA A 509 -3.56 22.00 19.84
CA ALA A 509 -2.15 21.94 20.22
C ALA A 509 -1.81 22.96 21.32
N GLU A 510 -0.61 22.82 21.89
CA GLU A 510 -0.01 23.82 22.78
C GLU A 510 0.01 25.21 22.12
N PRO A 511 -0.38 26.30 22.82
CA PRO A 511 -0.48 27.64 22.24
C PRO A 511 0.80 28.15 21.55
N GLU A 512 1.96 27.85 22.13
CA GLU A 512 3.29 28.18 21.60
C GLU A 512 3.58 27.48 20.27
N ILE A 513 3.07 26.25 20.07
CA ILE A 513 3.18 25.53 18.79
C ILE A 513 2.35 26.23 17.73
N GLY A 514 1.07 26.53 18.02
CA GLY A 514 0.20 27.22 17.08
C GLY A 514 0.73 28.60 16.70
N THR A 515 1.34 29.32 17.66
CA THR A 515 1.96 30.63 17.45
C THR A 515 3.21 30.54 16.57
N ALA A 516 4.13 29.62 16.89
CA ALA A 516 5.36 29.43 16.12
C ALA A 516 5.06 28.99 14.68
N LEU A 517 4.16 28.01 14.50
CA LEU A 517 3.77 27.53 13.17
C LEU A 517 3.10 28.64 12.33
N THR A 518 2.31 29.50 12.96
CA THR A 518 1.73 30.67 12.28
C THR A 518 2.83 31.59 11.73
N GLY A 519 3.89 31.84 12.52
CA GLY A 519 5.05 32.59 12.05
C GLY A 519 5.71 31.95 10.84
N TYR A 520 5.97 30.64 10.89
CA TYR A 520 6.61 29.91 9.78
C TYR A 520 5.74 29.87 8.52
N PHE A 521 4.42 29.79 8.66
CA PHE A 521 3.50 29.91 7.54
C PHE A 521 3.60 31.29 6.88
N MET A 522 3.68 32.36 7.67
CA MET A 522 3.84 33.72 7.15
C MET A 522 5.20 33.92 6.46
N ASP A 523 6.27 33.31 6.97
CA ASP A 523 7.60 33.31 6.32
C ASP A 523 7.56 32.62 4.95
N GLU A 524 6.68 31.62 4.78
CA GLU A 524 6.37 30.96 3.50
C GLU A 524 5.26 31.67 2.69
N SER A 525 4.93 32.93 3.04
CA SER A 525 3.91 33.75 2.36
C SER A 525 2.48 33.20 2.41
N ILE A 526 2.17 32.36 3.41
CA ILE A 526 0.81 31.92 3.71
C ILE A 526 0.17 32.93 4.65
N ALA A 527 -0.87 33.64 4.20
CA ALA A 527 -1.58 34.58 5.05
C ALA A 527 -2.45 33.82 6.07
N VAL A 528 -2.27 34.09 7.37
CA VAL A 528 -3.06 33.46 8.44
C VAL A 528 -3.90 34.52 9.16
N ILE A 529 -5.22 34.41 9.06
CA ILE A 529 -6.18 35.35 9.67
C ILE A 529 -6.95 34.60 10.76
N SER A 530 -6.57 34.87 12.01
CA SER A 530 -7.15 34.26 13.20
C SER A 530 -8.13 35.20 13.93
N GLY A 531 -8.89 34.66 14.89
CA GLY A 531 -9.81 35.45 15.73
C GLY A 531 -11.03 35.99 15.00
N ILE A 532 -11.54 35.28 13.98
CA ILE A 532 -12.62 35.79 13.13
C ILE A 532 -14.01 35.24 13.47
N THR A 533 -15.04 35.99 13.09
CA THR A 533 -16.42 35.50 12.97
C THR A 533 -16.87 35.57 11.52
N TYR A 534 -17.41 34.48 10.96
CA TYR A 534 -17.91 34.47 9.59
C TYR A 534 -19.18 35.33 9.44
N ARG A 535 -19.27 36.15 8.39
CA ARG A 535 -20.47 36.96 8.09
C ARG A 535 -21.22 36.41 6.88
N THR A 536 -20.58 36.38 5.72
CA THR A 536 -21.18 35.89 4.47
C THR A 536 -20.08 35.41 3.55
N ILE A 537 -20.42 34.45 2.68
CA ILE A 537 -19.60 34.07 1.54
C ILE A 537 -20.44 34.18 0.28
N ARG A 538 -19.85 34.63 -0.83
CA ARG A 538 -20.55 34.78 -2.10
C ARG A 538 -19.64 34.45 -3.27
N LYS A 539 -20.25 34.02 -4.38
CA LYS A 539 -19.57 33.93 -5.66
C LYS A 539 -19.35 35.34 -6.22
N THR A 540 -18.19 35.58 -6.82
CA THR A 540 -17.86 36.79 -7.57
C THR A 540 -17.74 36.47 -9.06
N ALA A 541 -17.44 37.47 -9.90
CA ALA A 541 -17.20 37.23 -11.33
C ALA A 541 -15.99 36.30 -11.55
N ASP A 542 -14.96 36.45 -10.71
CA ASP A 542 -13.65 35.83 -10.90
C ASP A 542 -13.30 34.80 -9.80
N GLY A 543 -14.23 34.45 -8.90
CA GLY A 543 -13.97 33.51 -7.81
C GLY A 543 -14.97 33.58 -6.67
N VAL A 544 -14.45 33.68 -5.44
CA VAL A 544 -15.21 33.69 -4.18
C VAL A 544 -14.77 34.83 -3.27
N ALA A 545 -15.71 35.39 -2.51
CA ALA A 545 -15.44 36.42 -1.51
C ALA A 545 -16.02 36.00 -0.16
N LEU A 546 -15.18 35.93 0.87
CA LEU A 546 -15.57 35.71 2.25
C LEU A 546 -15.47 37.01 3.04
N THR A 547 -16.58 37.47 3.61
CA THR A 547 -16.58 38.56 4.58
C THR A 547 -16.55 37.99 5.99
N VAL A 548 -15.60 38.48 6.78
CA VAL A 548 -15.38 38.11 8.18
C VAL A 548 -15.37 39.34 9.06
N HIS A 549 -15.81 39.19 10.30
CA HIS A 549 -15.69 40.20 11.33
C HIS A 549 -14.44 39.94 12.16
N ARG A 550 -13.58 40.95 12.31
CA ARG A 550 -12.34 40.88 13.09
C ARG A 550 -12.00 42.27 13.61
N ASP A 551 -11.58 42.37 14.88
CA ASP A 551 -11.13 43.63 15.49
C ASP A 551 -12.13 44.80 15.33
N GLY A 552 -13.43 44.50 15.45
CA GLY A 552 -14.52 45.49 15.35
C GLY A 552 -14.87 45.94 13.93
N LYS A 553 -14.23 45.39 12.89
CA LYS A 553 -14.49 45.73 11.48
C LYS A 553 -14.78 44.49 10.63
N ASP A 554 -15.54 44.69 9.56
CA ASP A 554 -15.72 43.67 8.54
C ASP A 554 -14.59 43.76 7.51
N VAL A 555 -14.00 42.61 7.18
CA VAL A 555 -12.91 42.43 6.21
C VAL A 555 -13.38 41.43 5.17
N THR A 556 -13.23 41.77 3.90
CA THR A 556 -13.53 40.86 2.78
C THR A 556 -12.23 40.29 2.23
N ILE A 557 -12.22 38.99 1.99
CA ILE A 557 -11.10 38.22 1.45
C ILE A 557 -11.58 37.56 0.16
N ASP A 558 -10.92 37.89 -0.95
CA ASP A 558 -11.21 37.34 -2.27
C ASP A 558 -10.21 36.22 -2.61
N ALA A 559 -10.67 35.19 -3.32
CA ALA A 559 -9.82 34.12 -3.85
C ALA A 559 -10.43 33.47 -5.11
N ASP A 560 -9.63 32.78 -5.92
CA ASP A 560 -10.13 31.99 -7.07
C ASP A 560 -11.01 30.83 -6.60
N GLN A 561 -10.56 30.09 -5.58
CA GLN A 561 -11.28 28.96 -4.99
C GLN A 561 -11.26 29.00 -3.46
N VAL A 562 -12.18 28.27 -2.84
CA VAL A 562 -12.27 28.11 -1.39
C VAL A 562 -12.23 26.64 -1.01
N LEU A 563 -11.40 26.29 -0.04
CA LEU A 563 -11.33 24.98 0.61
C LEU A 563 -11.99 25.06 1.99
N VAL A 564 -12.99 24.20 2.22
CA VAL A 564 -13.65 24.02 3.50
C VAL A 564 -13.03 22.85 4.25
N ALA A 565 -12.38 23.14 5.38
CA ALA A 565 -11.66 22.20 6.24
C ALA A 565 -12.02 22.40 7.73
N THR A 566 -13.31 22.65 8.03
CA THR A 566 -13.77 23.01 9.38
C THR A 566 -14.06 21.84 10.32
N GLY A 567 -13.79 20.61 9.88
CA GLY A 567 -14.02 19.38 10.66
C GLY A 567 -14.69 18.30 9.84
N ARG A 568 -15.13 17.24 10.53
CA ARG A 568 -15.75 16.06 9.91
C ARG A 568 -17.03 15.68 10.67
N ALA A 569 -18.07 15.34 9.94
CA ALA A 569 -19.35 14.88 10.46
C ALA A 569 -19.44 13.34 10.38
N PRO A 570 -19.75 12.64 11.49
CA PRO A 570 -20.01 11.19 11.49
C PRO A 570 -21.08 10.77 10.47
N ASN A 571 -20.87 9.64 9.80
CA ASN A 571 -21.85 9.09 8.85
C ASN A 571 -22.86 8.21 9.58
N ILE A 572 -23.95 8.82 10.06
CA ILE A 572 -24.95 8.18 10.93
C ILE A 572 -26.36 8.17 10.35
N GLU A 573 -26.58 8.97 9.30
CA GLU A 573 -27.87 9.10 8.64
C GLU A 573 -28.29 7.80 7.96
N GLY A 574 -29.58 7.46 8.05
CA GLY A 574 -30.14 6.25 7.41
C GLY A 574 -29.78 4.92 8.08
N LEU A 575 -28.97 4.91 9.14
CA LEU A 575 -28.54 3.66 9.82
C LEU A 575 -29.61 3.04 10.74
N GLY A 576 -30.72 3.74 11.01
CA GLY A 576 -31.77 3.27 11.93
C GLY A 576 -31.40 3.38 13.42
N LEU A 577 -30.46 4.27 13.80
CA LEU A 577 -29.96 4.37 15.18
C LEU A 577 -31.05 4.68 16.20
N ALA A 578 -31.86 5.70 15.94
CA ALA A 578 -32.91 6.16 16.86
C ALA A 578 -34.01 5.11 17.07
N GLU A 579 -34.43 4.44 15.99
CA GLU A 579 -35.41 3.34 16.01
C GLU A 579 -34.96 2.17 16.90
N HIS A 580 -33.65 2.06 17.10
CA HIS A 580 -33.02 0.98 17.85
C HIS A 580 -32.38 1.44 19.17
N GLY A 581 -32.69 2.64 19.64
CA GLY A 581 -32.24 3.14 20.94
C GLY A 581 -30.72 3.34 21.05
N ILE A 582 -30.04 3.56 19.92
CA ILE A 582 -28.60 3.86 19.88
C ILE A 582 -28.41 5.37 20.06
N ALA A 583 -27.84 5.77 21.21
CA ALA A 583 -27.64 7.16 21.56
C ALA A 583 -26.45 7.78 20.81
N LEU A 584 -26.55 9.08 20.57
CA LEU A 584 -25.44 9.90 20.08
C LEU A 584 -24.76 10.62 21.25
N SER A 585 -23.45 10.85 21.13
CA SER A 585 -22.70 11.71 22.02
C SER A 585 -23.01 13.19 21.75
N PRO A 586 -22.68 14.11 22.69
CA PRO A 586 -22.84 15.55 22.46
C PRO A 586 -22.09 16.10 21.25
N LYS A 587 -21.07 15.36 20.75
CA LYS A 587 -20.30 15.71 19.55
C LYS A 587 -20.95 15.21 18.26
N GLY A 588 -22.13 14.57 18.34
CA GLY A 588 -22.91 14.11 17.19
C GLY A 588 -22.49 12.74 16.64
N GLY A 589 -21.50 12.07 17.21
CA GLY A 589 -21.13 10.69 16.85
C GLY A 589 -21.88 9.65 17.69
N ILE A 590 -21.77 8.37 17.34
CA ILE A 590 -22.37 7.28 18.12
C ILE A 590 -21.69 7.22 19.50
N PHE A 591 -22.49 7.23 20.57
CA PHE A 591 -21.96 7.03 21.91
C PHE A 591 -21.42 5.61 22.06
N VAL A 592 -20.20 5.50 22.57
CA VAL A 592 -19.59 4.22 22.97
C VAL A 592 -18.97 4.33 24.35
N ASP A 593 -18.98 3.23 25.09
CA ASP A 593 -18.24 3.12 26.35
C ASP A 593 -16.77 2.69 26.16
N ASP A 594 -16.06 2.45 27.27
CA ASP A 594 -14.66 2.00 27.27
C ASP A 594 -14.45 0.61 26.65
N ARG A 595 -15.51 -0.09 26.24
CA ARG A 595 -15.45 -1.41 25.58
C ARG A 595 -15.95 -1.35 24.15
N MET A 596 -16.14 -0.14 23.61
CA MET A 596 -16.67 0.15 22.27
C MET A 596 -18.15 -0.24 22.09
N ARG A 597 -18.91 -0.44 23.18
CA ARG A 597 -20.33 -0.81 23.15
C ARG A 597 -21.19 0.42 22.98
N THR A 598 -22.20 0.34 22.13
CA THR A 598 -23.25 1.36 22.06
C THR A 598 -24.25 1.17 23.21
N THR A 599 -25.26 2.05 23.30
CA THR A 599 -26.38 1.86 24.25
C THR A 599 -27.28 0.67 23.91
N ARG A 600 -27.18 0.07 22.71
CA ARG A 600 -27.88 -1.16 22.35
C ARG A 600 -26.97 -2.37 22.58
N SER A 601 -27.44 -3.31 23.38
CA SER A 601 -26.74 -4.59 23.61
C SER A 601 -26.49 -5.33 22.29
N GLY A 602 -25.25 -5.80 22.11
CA GLY A 602 -24.82 -6.50 20.91
C GLY A 602 -24.50 -5.62 19.71
N VAL A 603 -24.57 -4.29 19.85
CA VAL A 603 -24.14 -3.33 18.84
C VAL A 603 -22.97 -2.50 19.36
N TYR A 604 -21.93 -2.41 18.54
CA TYR A 604 -20.68 -1.69 18.81
C TYR A 604 -20.46 -0.63 17.73
N ALA A 605 -19.60 0.34 18.01
CA ALA A 605 -19.15 1.30 17.00
C ALA A 605 -17.66 1.62 17.16
N ALA A 606 -16.97 1.90 16.06
CA ALA A 606 -15.55 2.22 16.07
C ALA A 606 -15.12 3.10 14.87
N GLY A 607 -14.07 3.89 15.08
CA GLY A 607 -13.56 4.86 14.10
C GLY A 607 -14.36 6.15 14.07
N ASP A 608 -14.17 6.97 13.03
CA ASP A 608 -14.68 8.34 12.99
C ASP A 608 -16.19 8.51 13.25
N VAL A 609 -16.98 7.45 13.10
CA VAL A 609 -18.43 7.44 13.38
C VAL A 609 -18.74 7.72 14.86
N THR A 610 -17.80 7.46 15.77
CA THR A 610 -17.95 7.78 17.21
C THR A 610 -17.74 9.26 17.50
N GLY A 611 -17.10 10.00 16.58
CA GLY A 611 -16.81 11.43 16.72
C GLY A 611 -15.61 11.76 17.62
N HIS A 612 -14.76 10.79 17.95
CA HIS A 612 -13.49 11.00 18.67
C HIS A 612 -12.36 10.18 18.05
N ASP A 613 -11.11 10.54 18.39
CA ASP A 613 -9.87 9.84 17.99
C ASP A 613 -9.82 9.48 16.49
N GLN A 614 -10.07 10.47 15.62
CA GLN A 614 -10.24 10.33 14.17
C GLN A 614 -8.90 10.09 13.43
N PHE A 615 -8.17 9.06 13.86
CA PHE A 615 -6.93 8.59 13.27
C PHE A 615 -7.08 7.14 12.81
N VAL A 616 -6.50 6.81 11.66
CA VAL A 616 -6.65 5.47 11.07
C VAL A 616 -6.19 4.33 12.00
N TYR A 617 -5.11 4.54 12.74
CA TYR A 617 -4.59 3.55 13.70
C TYR A 617 -5.51 3.40 14.92
N MET A 618 -6.19 4.46 15.35
CA MET A 618 -7.18 4.39 16.43
C MET A 618 -8.50 3.78 15.98
N ALA A 619 -8.92 4.06 14.74
CA ALA A 619 -10.07 3.42 14.12
C ALA A 619 -9.86 1.90 14.01
N ALA A 620 -8.67 1.46 13.56
CA ALA A 620 -8.31 0.04 13.53
C ALA A 620 -8.21 -0.57 14.94
N TYR A 621 -7.53 0.09 15.88
CA TYR A 621 -7.40 -0.39 17.27
C TYR A 621 -8.76 -0.56 17.96
N GLY A 622 -9.62 0.47 17.90
CA GLY A 622 -10.97 0.41 18.47
C GLY A 622 -11.83 -0.68 17.83
N ALA A 623 -11.75 -0.84 16.51
CA ALA A 623 -12.53 -1.86 15.80
C ALA A 623 -12.07 -3.29 16.10
N LYS A 624 -10.74 -3.51 16.21
CA LYS A 624 -10.17 -4.77 16.71
C LYS A 624 -10.68 -5.10 18.11
N LEU A 625 -10.72 -4.10 18.99
CA LEU A 625 -11.24 -4.27 20.35
C LEU A 625 -12.74 -4.61 20.35
N ALA A 626 -13.52 -3.87 19.56
CA ALA A 626 -14.96 -4.09 19.39
C ALA A 626 -15.25 -5.52 18.88
N ALA A 627 -14.52 -6.00 17.88
CA ALA A 627 -14.65 -7.37 17.37
C ALA A 627 -14.35 -8.41 18.45
N LYS A 628 -13.25 -8.23 19.21
CA LYS A 628 -12.92 -9.14 20.31
C LYS A 628 -13.97 -9.13 21.42
N ASN A 629 -14.48 -7.97 21.79
CA ASN A 629 -15.50 -7.82 22.83
C ASN A 629 -16.84 -8.44 22.38
N ALA A 630 -17.26 -8.17 21.14
CA ALA A 630 -18.46 -8.76 20.52
C ALA A 630 -18.46 -10.29 20.55
N LEU A 631 -17.28 -10.92 20.41
CA LEU A 631 -17.12 -12.37 20.38
C LEU A 631 -16.75 -13.00 21.74
N ASN A 632 -16.10 -12.26 22.65
CA ASN A 632 -15.47 -12.83 23.85
C ASN A 632 -15.87 -12.16 25.18
N GLY A 633 -17.12 -11.70 25.29
CA GLY A 633 -17.71 -11.33 26.58
C GLY A 633 -17.26 -9.98 27.16
N ASP A 634 -16.94 -9.01 26.31
CA ASP A 634 -16.77 -7.59 26.70
C ASP A 634 -15.76 -7.31 27.83
N SER A 635 -14.60 -7.97 27.81
CA SER A 635 -13.59 -7.82 28.87
C SER A 635 -12.51 -6.78 28.57
N LEU A 636 -12.30 -6.42 27.30
CA LEU A 636 -11.19 -5.58 26.88
C LEU A 636 -11.58 -4.10 26.87
N ARG A 637 -10.68 -3.24 27.36
CA ARG A 637 -10.86 -1.80 27.44
C ARG A 637 -10.05 -1.05 26.40
N TYR A 638 -10.65 0.02 25.88
CA TYR A 638 -10.04 0.98 24.98
C TYR A 638 -9.24 1.99 25.78
N ASP A 639 -7.97 2.12 25.42
CA ASP A 639 -7.03 3.04 26.07
C ASP A 639 -6.35 3.89 25.00
N ASN A 640 -6.56 5.20 25.07
CA ASN A 640 -5.95 6.21 24.20
C ASN A 640 -4.97 7.13 24.97
N SER A 641 -4.60 6.79 26.21
CA SER A 641 -3.73 7.62 27.06
C SER A 641 -2.37 7.93 26.43
N ALA A 642 -1.83 7.00 25.64
CA ALA A 642 -0.57 7.13 24.91
C ALA A 642 -0.77 7.23 23.39
N MET A 643 -1.91 7.76 22.94
CA MET A 643 -2.20 7.98 21.52
C MET A 643 -1.33 9.13 20.97
N PRO A 644 -0.39 8.88 20.04
CA PRO A 644 0.29 9.96 19.35
C PRO A 644 -0.66 10.61 18.33
N ALA A 645 -0.43 11.88 18.03
CA ALA A 645 -1.11 12.64 16.98
C ALA A 645 -0.09 13.47 16.21
N ILE A 646 -0.17 13.47 14.87
CA ILE A 646 0.79 14.13 13.98
C ILE A 646 0.02 14.99 12.97
N VAL A 647 0.49 16.22 12.78
CA VAL A 647 0.13 17.12 11.69
C VAL A 647 1.35 17.24 10.78
N PHE A 648 1.19 16.86 9.52
CA PHE A 648 2.27 16.79 8.53
C PHE A 648 2.53 18.14 7.84
N THR A 649 2.57 19.21 8.64
CA THR A 649 3.20 20.47 8.24
C THR A 649 4.71 20.36 8.30
N ASP A 650 5.41 21.39 7.86
CA ASP A 650 6.85 21.57 8.07
C ASP A 650 7.14 22.93 8.72
N PRO A 651 7.66 22.97 9.96
CA PRO A 651 7.99 21.81 10.81
C PRO A 651 6.76 20.97 11.17
N GLN A 652 6.97 19.68 11.42
CA GLN A 652 5.90 18.75 11.81
C GLN A 652 5.45 19.03 13.24
N VAL A 653 4.15 19.00 13.49
CA VAL A 653 3.61 19.02 14.85
C VAL A 653 3.28 17.61 15.26
N ALA A 654 3.88 17.12 16.34
CA ALA A 654 3.62 15.82 16.92
C ALA A 654 3.32 15.96 18.41
N SER A 655 2.35 15.20 18.91
CA SER A 655 1.94 15.25 20.31
C SER A 655 1.55 13.87 20.81
N VAL A 656 1.67 13.66 22.12
CA VAL A 656 1.13 12.48 22.81
C VAL A 656 0.82 12.84 24.26
N GLY A 657 -0.25 12.28 24.81
CA GLY A 657 -0.69 12.56 26.18
C GLY A 657 -1.33 13.94 26.34
N LEU A 658 -1.17 14.53 27.52
CA LEU A 658 -1.88 15.74 27.92
C LEU A 658 -1.13 17.02 27.53
N THR A 659 -1.86 18.03 27.07
CA THR A 659 -1.36 19.41 27.09
C THR A 659 -1.28 19.91 28.52
N GLU A 660 -0.53 20.98 28.76
CA GLU A 660 -0.45 21.61 30.08
C GLU A 660 -1.84 21.98 30.61
N ALA A 661 -2.66 22.62 29.77
CA ALA A 661 -4.02 23.01 30.15
C ALA A 661 -4.91 21.81 30.46
N ALA A 662 -4.80 20.72 29.67
CA ALA A 662 -5.54 19.49 29.91
C ALA A 662 -5.10 18.79 31.21
N ALA A 663 -3.79 18.71 31.48
CA ALA A 663 -3.25 18.13 32.69
C ALA A 663 -3.70 18.89 33.96
N ARG A 664 -3.68 20.24 33.91
CA ARG A 664 -4.21 21.07 35.01
C ARG A 664 -5.71 20.88 35.20
N THR A 665 -6.48 20.82 34.12
CA THR A 665 -7.94 20.58 34.17
C THR A 665 -8.26 19.19 34.73
N ALA A 666 -7.42 18.19 34.46
CA ALA A 666 -7.51 16.85 35.01
C ALA A 666 -7.07 16.75 36.49
N GLY A 667 -6.63 17.85 37.11
CA GLY A 667 -6.30 17.92 38.53
C GLY A 667 -4.85 17.56 38.88
N HIS A 668 -3.95 17.44 37.88
CA HIS A 668 -2.53 17.21 38.14
C HIS A 668 -1.85 18.46 38.69
N ALA A 669 -0.90 18.27 39.60
CA ALA A 669 0.11 19.30 39.88
C ALA A 669 1.13 19.25 38.73
N VAL A 670 1.18 20.27 37.89
CA VAL A 670 1.95 20.22 36.64
C VAL A 670 3.26 21.01 36.73
N ARG A 671 4.36 20.38 36.32
CA ARG A 671 5.60 21.06 35.88
C ARG A 671 5.71 20.94 34.37
N VAL A 672 6.31 21.94 33.73
CA VAL A 672 6.57 21.94 32.29
C VAL A 672 8.03 22.29 32.01
N SER A 673 8.54 21.74 30.93
CA SER A 673 9.82 22.12 30.34
C SER A 673 9.60 22.42 28.87
N THR A 674 10.24 23.47 28.35
CA THR A 674 10.15 23.85 26.94
C THR A 674 11.51 24.32 26.46
N ILE A 675 12.02 23.68 25.40
CA ILE A 675 13.27 24.04 24.76
C ILE A 675 13.00 24.42 23.30
N GLY A 676 13.76 25.39 22.79
CA GLY A 676 13.80 25.69 21.35
C GLY A 676 14.68 24.69 20.61
N LEU A 677 14.46 24.53 19.31
CA LEU A 677 15.35 23.70 18.47
C LEU A 677 16.74 24.33 18.26
N ASP A 678 16.93 25.59 18.62
CA ASP A 678 18.25 26.21 18.74
C ASP A 678 19.13 25.61 19.85
N GLN A 679 18.55 24.77 20.70
CA GLN A 679 19.26 23.97 21.72
C GLN A 679 19.45 22.51 21.29
N VAL A 680 18.88 22.07 20.16
CA VAL A 680 18.95 20.68 19.69
C VAL A 680 20.06 20.54 18.65
N PRO A 681 21.15 19.79 18.93
CA PRO A 681 22.31 19.68 18.05
C PRO A 681 21.98 19.31 16.60
N ARG A 682 21.01 18.41 16.39
CA ARG A 682 20.55 18.01 15.05
C ARG A 682 20.00 19.19 14.26
N ALA A 683 19.16 20.03 14.88
CA ALA A 683 18.55 21.20 14.25
C ALA A 683 19.58 22.30 13.97
N ILE A 684 20.52 22.51 14.89
CA ILE A 684 21.66 23.42 14.70
C ILE A 684 22.51 22.97 13.49
N ALA A 685 22.86 21.68 13.43
CA ALA A 685 23.61 21.11 12.31
C ALA A 685 22.86 21.21 10.98
N ALA A 686 21.53 21.06 11.02
CA ALA A 686 20.66 21.24 9.87
C ALA A 686 20.50 22.72 9.44
N ARG A 687 20.95 23.69 10.26
CA ARG A 687 20.68 25.13 10.09
C ARG A 687 19.19 25.45 9.96
N ASP A 688 18.39 24.69 10.70
CA ASP A 688 16.94 24.85 10.77
C ASP A 688 16.50 24.64 12.21
N THR A 689 16.44 25.74 12.93
CA THR A 689 16.06 25.80 14.34
C THR A 689 14.60 26.23 14.52
N ARG A 690 13.78 26.09 13.47
CA ARG A 690 12.34 26.35 13.54
C ARG A 690 11.68 25.27 14.39
N GLY A 691 11.18 25.65 15.56
CA GLY A 691 10.38 24.77 16.39
C GLY A 691 10.74 24.75 17.87
N LEU A 692 10.09 23.84 18.60
CA LEU A 692 10.24 23.66 20.03
C LEU A 692 9.86 22.24 20.45
N ILE A 693 10.34 21.82 21.62
CA ILE A 693 9.91 20.60 22.30
C ILE A 693 9.43 20.98 23.70
N LYS A 694 8.19 20.58 24.03
CA LYS A 694 7.59 20.77 25.35
C LYS A 694 7.25 19.43 25.98
N LEU A 695 7.64 19.27 27.24
CA LEU A 695 7.25 18.15 28.10
C LEU A 695 6.36 18.64 29.23
N VAL A 696 5.33 17.85 29.53
CA VAL A 696 4.38 18.07 30.62
C VAL A 696 4.52 16.90 31.60
N ALA A 697 4.82 17.19 32.86
CA ALA A 697 5.05 16.17 33.87
C ALA A 697 4.26 16.43 35.16
N ASP A 698 3.96 15.36 35.88
CA ASP A 698 3.38 15.44 37.21
C ASP A 698 4.46 15.85 38.22
N ALA A 699 4.18 16.91 38.99
CA ALA A 699 5.15 17.53 39.88
C ALA A 699 5.54 16.65 41.08
N GLY A 700 4.63 15.78 41.53
CA GLY A 700 4.87 14.92 42.69
C GLY A 700 5.58 13.63 42.31
N SER A 701 5.10 12.96 41.27
CA SER A 701 5.62 11.66 40.84
C SER A 701 6.72 11.73 39.78
N GLY A 702 6.92 12.88 39.13
CA GLY A 702 7.85 13.03 38.02
C GLY A 702 7.40 12.34 36.73
N ARG A 703 6.23 11.68 36.72
CA ARG A 703 5.73 10.94 35.55
C ARG A 703 5.50 11.87 34.37
N LEU A 704 5.93 11.44 33.18
CA LEU A 704 5.63 12.14 31.94
C LEU A 704 4.13 12.00 31.65
N LEU A 705 3.44 13.13 31.55
CA LEU A 705 2.00 13.22 31.25
C LEU A 705 1.73 13.55 29.79
N GLY A 706 2.64 14.27 29.14
CA GLY A 706 2.53 14.61 27.73
C GLY A 706 3.82 15.15 27.13
N ALA A 707 3.95 15.01 25.82
CA ALA A 707 5.05 15.55 25.04
C ALA A 707 4.50 16.17 23.75
N HIS A 708 5.04 17.33 23.38
CA HIS A 708 4.60 18.12 22.24
C HIS A 708 5.83 18.62 21.49
N ILE A 709 5.93 18.29 20.21
CA ILE A 709 7.10 18.55 19.36
C ILE A 709 6.62 19.35 18.15
N LEU A 710 7.27 20.47 17.88
CA LEU A 710 7.24 21.15 16.60
C LEU A 710 8.66 21.08 16.04
N ALA A 711 8.92 20.20 15.08
CA ALA A 711 10.27 19.99 14.54
C ALA A 711 10.28 19.30 13.16
N PRO A 712 11.29 19.56 12.31
CA PRO A 712 11.63 18.63 11.23
C PRO A 712 11.93 17.25 11.82
N GLU A 713 11.39 16.18 11.23
CA GLU A 713 11.53 14.80 11.74
C GLU A 713 10.89 14.58 13.14
N GLY A 714 10.03 15.51 13.59
CA GLY A 714 9.33 15.41 14.87
C GLY A 714 8.29 14.29 14.94
N ALA A 715 7.73 13.89 13.78
CA ALA A 715 6.74 12.83 13.67
C ALA A 715 7.24 11.47 14.16
N ASP A 716 8.52 11.14 13.89
CA ASP A 716 9.10 9.87 14.33
C ASP A 716 9.54 9.93 15.79
N SER A 717 10.05 11.09 16.22
CA SER A 717 10.58 11.32 17.56
C SER A 717 9.51 11.18 18.65
N ILE A 718 8.25 11.52 18.36
CA ILE A 718 7.15 11.44 19.33
C ILE A 718 6.87 10.02 19.84
N GLN A 719 7.23 9.00 19.05
CA GLN A 719 6.93 7.61 19.39
C GLN A 719 7.68 7.16 20.65
N THR A 720 8.88 7.71 20.90
CA THR A 720 9.63 7.49 22.15
C THR A 720 8.84 8.00 23.36
N ALA A 721 8.26 9.20 23.26
CA ALA A 721 7.44 9.76 24.34
C ALA A 721 6.13 8.95 24.53
N ALA A 722 5.54 8.43 23.45
CA ALA A 722 4.36 7.57 23.54
C ALA A 722 4.65 6.29 24.34
N LEU A 723 5.81 5.65 24.09
CA LEU A 723 6.25 4.50 24.88
C LEU A 723 6.52 4.89 26.34
N ALA A 724 7.17 6.03 26.58
CA ALA A 724 7.44 6.50 27.94
C ALA A 724 6.15 6.71 28.75
N ILE A 725 5.14 7.38 28.17
CA ILE A 725 3.83 7.59 28.81
C ILE A 725 3.13 6.26 29.06
N ARG A 726 3.11 5.37 28.06
CA ARG A 726 2.48 4.04 28.16
C ARG A 726 3.07 3.20 29.30
N HIS A 727 4.38 3.29 29.51
CA HIS A 727 5.09 2.56 30.57
C HIS A 727 5.19 3.36 31.88
N GLY A 728 4.64 4.57 31.92
CA GLY A 728 4.60 5.41 33.11
C GLY A 728 5.97 5.93 33.56
N LEU A 729 6.92 6.08 32.63
CA LEU A 729 8.26 6.58 32.91
C LEU A 729 8.23 8.04 33.39
N THR A 730 9.24 8.40 34.18
CA THR A 730 9.48 9.74 34.69
C THR A 730 10.33 10.57 33.74
N VAL A 731 10.37 11.88 33.94
CA VAL A 731 11.31 12.76 33.22
C VAL A 731 12.76 12.40 33.51
N ASP A 732 13.07 11.92 34.72
CA ASP A 732 14.42 11.47 35.09
C ASP A 732 14.81 10.21 34.31
N ASP A 733 13.88 9.26 34.13
CA ASP A 733 14.11 8.07 33.29
C ASP A 733 14.48 8.46 31.85
N LEU A 734 13.84 9.51 31.29
CA LEU A 734 14.18 10.04 29.97
C LEU A 734 15.56 10.72 29.97
N ALA A 735 15.87 11.50 31.00
CA ALA A 735 17.14 12.21 31.14
C ALA A 735 18.34 11.25 31.25
N ASP A 736 18.18 10.17 32.02
CA ASP A 736 19.21 9.16 32.28
C ASP A 736 19.41 8.20 31.10
N THR A 737 18.41 8.08 30.22
CA THR A 737 18.51 7.25 29.03
C THR A 737 19.56 7.81 28.06
N LEU A 738 20.32 6.90 27.42
CA LEU A 738 21.24 7.25 26.35
C LEU A 738 20.46 7.50 25.05
N PHE A 739 20.55 8.73 24.53
CA PHE A 739 20.04 9.10 23.21
C PHE A 739 21.20 9.30 22.24
N PRO A 740 21.10 8.82 20.98
CA PRO A 740 22.11 9.10 19.98
C PRO A 740 22.23 10.61 19.72
N TYR A 741 23.46 11.12 19.85
CA TYR A 741 23.78 12.52 19.56
C TYR A 741 23.43 12.89 18.11
N LEU A 742 23.04 14.14 17.88
CA LEU A 742 22.66 14.65 16.56
C LEU A 742 21.43 13.94 15.96
N THR A 743 20.46 13.61 16.80
CA THR A 743 19.13 13.16 16.36
C THR A 743 18.04 14.10 16.87
N THR A 744 16.93 14.27 16.16
CA THR A 744 15.81 15.09 16.66
C THR A 744 15.25 14.53 17.96
N VAL A 745 15.25 13.20 18.10
CA VAL A 745 14.75 12.51 19.29
C VAL A 745 15.59 12.76 20.54
N GLU A 746 16.88 13.12 20.40
CA GLU A 746 17.72 13.61 21.52
C GLU A 746 17.11 14.85 22.20
N GLY A 747 16.35 15.66 21.45
CA GLY A 747 15.63 16.80 22.01
C GLY A 747 14.67 16.44 23.15
N LEU A 748 14.14 15.20 23.19
CA LEU A 748 13.34 14.74 24.34
C LEU A 748 14.17 14.63 25.62
N LYS A 749 15.42 14.14 25.52
CA LYS A 749 16.35 14.09 26.66
C LYS A 749 16.72 15.50 27.11
N LEU A 750 17.04 16.39 26.19
CA LEU A 750 17.39 17.78 26.53
C LEU A 750 16.22 18.50 27.20
N ALA A 751 14.99 18.28 26.72
CA ALA A 751 13.79 18.82 27.34
C ALA A 751 13.55 18.21 28.73
N ALA A 752 13.88 16.94 28.96
CA ALA A 752 13.81 16.32 30.28
C ALA A 752 14.84 16.93 31.26
N LEU A 753 16.08 17.16 30.80
CA LEU A 753 17.12 17.81 31.61
C LEU A 753 16.76 19.26 31.98
N ALA A 754 16.05 19.96 31.09
CA ALA A 754 15.61 21.34 31.28
C ALA A 754 14.59 21.54 32.42
N PHE A 755 14.08 20.47 33.05
CA PHE A 755 13.28 20.60 34.28
C PHE A 755 14.09 21.13 35.47
N ASP A 756 15.37 20.78 35.55
CA ASP A 756 16.24 21.09 36.70
C ASP A 756 17.57 21.75 36.33
N LYS A 757 17.96 21.71 35.05
CA LYS A 757 19.25 22.25 34.55
C LYS A 757 19.02 23.30 33.46
N ASP A 758 19.97 24.23 33.36
CA ASP A 758 20.05 25.18 32.24
C ASP A 758 20.77 24.50 31.06
N VAL A 759 20.03 24.15 30.01
CA VAL A 759 20.54 23.40 28.85
C VAL A 759 21.70 24.12 28.17
N ALA A 760 21.72 25.45 28.19
CA ALA A 760 22.81 26.25 27.61
C ALA A 760 24.15 26.07 28.36
N LYS A 761 24.14 25.49 29.57
CA LYS A 761 25.32 25.22 30.40
C LYS A 761 25.75 23.76 30.39
N LEU A 762 25.06 22.89 29.64
CA LEU A 762 25.41 21.48 29.50
C LEU A 762 26.52 21.32 28.46
N SER A 763 27.54 20.50 28.75
CA SER A 763 28.50 20.09 27.73
C SER A 763 27.86 19.10 26.75
N CYS A 764 28.50 18.89 25.59
CA CYS A 764 28.05 17.92 24.58
C CYS A 764 27.75 16.56 25.25
N CYS A 765 26.49 16.11 25.15
CA CYS A 765 25.99 14.85 25.72
C CYS A 765 25.99 14.74 27.26
N ALA A 766 26.12 15.84 28.02
CA ALA A 766 26.01 15.78 29.47
C ALA A 766 24.58 15.39 29.90
N GLY A 767 24.50 14.31 30.70
CA GLY A 767 23.29 13.88 31.43
C GLY A 767 23.17 14.57 32.78
#